data_AF-A0A2S6GMA8-F1
#
_entry.id   AF-A0A2S6GMA8-F1
#
_cell.length_a   1.000
_cell.length_b   1.000
_cell.length_c   1.000
_cell.angle_alpha   90.00
_cell.angle_beta   90.00
_cell.angle_gamma   90.00
#
_symmetry.space_group_name_H-M   'P 1'
#
loop_
_entity.id
_entity.type
_entity.pdbx_description
1 polymer ?
#
loop_
_entity_poly.entity_id
_entity_poly.type
_entity_poly.pdbx_seq_one_letter_code
_entity_poly.pdbx_strand_id
1 'polypeptide(L)'
;MSENTLVTIGRFITHCLLPNGYHFPEEFGKAINLTPTGSEIIGQIAGEHPDFLDSDLKAAALGRFTARNSLLIDCDRSGAAAALESISVEVAEKRIRYPWILGQGLDQRYAKLYSTDLIQESLPPIQSYQLLDPLPQGVFQLRNLVCGPFGLQESASARYFAPLTCGPTYLCPRVECTTGHHVGLRTGDTDAGQAWQIIERRYPTGGVLSNHVIDILRPDDDYYDVFNADNLPWLVGNGLTPDEQRTLVQTLIRKDRLMITDRLSGAHGMPTNKNAVIKMITSYDDARCLQLTLLYPTTDIVEAIEELVDDDAIHLTPTELRKAVAVRHKAGGSFHVEQELSRNGIRFTGNTQPLNLRTFLQSIYATEEQREELGYLLREYQSGTPYDKLDYFLRDADENELLSRLVLSTRGSLMRSFKELRYGRFEVPAGPEDEQRLRGRLLWKLGRTQEPPPSNDQAVLRHIDRIREVENVEYAAGTEWATVARSAGLDLFVEAESFLASATEFACWLLTNDHCGRKEELFVYSRAKSRAWSASVLSQESDNFTYDPAGRNSLGVLIESLLRVAQVAERTVENADMYVKQSDGPTYSKYTQLRIYPFNHSRMVCDLTRQSQSTLIDALREAHSTLVRAKVAEVRNRLGHAPSTFPTLTDLIRAAEGVSAAATTLTSAGLTPTVFGFESSLRTASGRTKKTYRDGSNREAHLYLPSPLTGTGIPDGDHQMIICGSAIVANTTEPLRFLVEEDTVFADYWRGYRDRDTSGPAAHSTGAR
;
A
#
# COMPACT_ATOMS: atom_id res chain seq x y z
N MET A 1 28.95 -13.35 19.69
CA MET A 1 28.85 -12.99 18.25
C MET A 1 28.92 -14.22 17.34
N SER A 2 29.78 -15.21 17.61
CA SER A 2 29.86 -16.45 16.82
C SER A 2 28.57 -17.28 16.85
N GLU A 3 27.96 -17.49 18.03
CA GLU A 3 26.71 -18.28 18.18
C GLU A 3 25.56 -17.73 17.32
N ASN A 4 25.20 -16.44 17.47
CA ASN A 4 24.11 -15.82 16.69
C ASN A 4 24.32 -15.97 15.18
N THR A 5 25.57 -15.82 14.73
CA THR A 5 25.95 -15.95 13.32
C THR A 5 25.76 -17.39 12.84
N LEU A 6 26.21 -18.37 13.60
CA LEU A 6 26.06 -19.80 13.28
C LEU A 6 24.60 -20.24 13.28
N VAL A 7 23.79 -19.80 14.25
CA VAL A 7 22.34 -20.04 14.25
C VAL A 7 21.68 -19.46 13.00
N THR A 8 22.09 -18.25 12.62
CA THR A 8 21.57 -17.57 11.44
C THR A 8 21.94 -18.29 10.14
N ILE A 9 23.19 -18.72 10.00
CA ILE A 9 23.65 -19.53 8.86
C ILE A 9 22.88 -20.85 8.80
N GLY A 10 22.72 -21.54 9.95
CA GLY A 10 21.91 -22.75 10.04
C GLY A 10 20.47 -22.53 9.58
N ARG A 11 19.87 -21.39 9.93
CA ARG A 11 18.51 -21.05 9.47
C ARG A 11 18.46 -20.81 7.95
N PHE A 12 19.46 -20.16 7.37
CA PHE A 12 19.56 -20.01 5.91
C PHE A 12 19.69 -21.37 5.21
N ILE A 13 20.50 -22.28 5.73
CA ILE A 13 20.67 -23.64 5.20
C ILE A 13 19.37 -24.44 5.25
N THR A 14 18.62 -24.35 6.35
CA THR A 14 17.36 -25.10 6.52
C THR A 14 16.25 -24.62 5.58
N HIS A 15 16.27 -23.36 5.15
CA HIS A 15 15.22 -22.74 4.33
C HIS A 15 15.71 -22.37 2.92
N CYS A 16 16.64 -23.16 2.38
CA CYS A 16 17.12 -23.02 1.01
C CYS A 16 16.55 -24.11 0.08
N LEU A 17 16.70 -23.88 -1.22
CA LEU A 17 16.49 -24.89 -2.24
C LEU A 17 17.87 -25.35 -2.72
N LEU A 18 18.08 -26.67 -2.75
CA LEU A 18 19.31 -27.32 -3.23
C LEU A 18 18.99 -28.19 -4.46
N PRO A 19 19.87 -28.28 -5.46
CA PRO A 19 19.66 -29.19 -6.58
C PRO A 19 19.86 -30.63 -6.10
N ASN A 20 19.33 -31.61 -6.86
CA ASN A 20 19.55 -33.02 -6.56
C ASN A 20 21.06 -33.34 -6.55
N GLY A 21 21.52 -34.06 -5.53
CA GLY A 21 22.93 -34.44 -5.38
C GLY A 21 23.87 -33.28 -5.04
N TYR A 22 23.35 -32.17 -4.52
CA TYR A 22 24.19 -31.09 -3.99
C TYR A 22 24.94 -31.55 -2.75
N HIS A 23 26.22 -31.16 -2.66
CA HIS A 23 27.10 -31.39 -1.52
C HIS A 23 27.65 -30.05 -1.01
N PHE A 24 27.67 -29.88 0.31
CA PHE A 24 28.27 -28.71 0.93
C PHE A 24 29.81 -28.70 0.76
N PRO A 25 30.45 -27.53 0.55
CA PRO A 25 31.90 -27.44 0.40
C PRO A 25 32.68 -28.00 1.59
N GLU A 26 33.84 -28.61 1.33
CA GLU A 26 34.71 -29.16 2.38
C GLU A 26 35.16 -28.07 3.37
N GLU A 27 35.46 -26.88 2.87
CA GLU A 27 35.85 -25.73 3.69
C GLU A 27 34.76 -25.32 4.68
N PHE A 28 33.48 -25.45 4.29
CA PHE A 28 32.37 -25.28 5.21
C PHE A 28 32.39 -26.36 6.31
N GLY A 29 32.59 -27.63 5.94
CA GLY A 29 32.71 -28.73 6.90
C GLY A 29 33.88 -28.56 7.89
N LYS A 30 35.01 -28.01 7.44
CA LYS A 30 36.17 -27.69 8.30
C LYS A 30 35.89 -26.54 9.27
N ALA A 31 35.06 -25.57 8.87
CA ALA A 31 34.70 -24.45 9.71
C ALA A 31 33.76 -24.83 10.88
N ILE A 32 33.04 -25.95 10.77
CA ILE A 32 32.06 -26.39 11.77
C ILE A 32 32.62 -27.47 12.68
N ASN A 33 32.67 -27.16 13.98
CA ASN A 33 33.05 -28.09 15.04
C ASN A 33 31.81 -28.56 15.80
N LEU A 34 31.72 -29.87 16.04
CA LEU A 34 30.62 -30.49 16.76
C LEU A 34 30.90 -30.54 18.26
N THR A 35 29.85 -30.44 19.08
CA THR A 35 29.94 -30.79 20.50
C THR A 35 30.16 -32.30 20.67
N PRO A 36 30.45 -32.81 21.89
CA PRO A 36 30.48 -34.25 22.14
C PRO A 36 29.18 -34.96 21.72
N THR A 37 28.02 -34.36 22.05
CA THR A 37 26.71 -34.88 21.65
C THR A 37 26.51 -34.82 20.14
N GLY A 38 26.93 -33.72 19.50
CA GLY A 38 26.91 -33.61 18.04
C GLY A 38 27.75 -34.68 17.36
N SER A 39 28.96 -34.92 17.87
CA SER A 39 29.88 -35.94 17.36
C SER A 39 29.31 -37.36 17.51
N GLU A 40 28.66 -37.66 18.63
CA GLU A 40 27.99 -38.94 18.86
C GLU A 40 26.86 -39.18 17.84
N ILE A 41 25.95 -38.20 17.70
CA ILE A 41 24.80 -38.31 16.79
C ILE A 41 25.26 -38.40 15.34
N ILE A 42 26.18 -37.54 14.92
CA ILE A 42 26.71 -37.55 13.55
C ILE A 42 27.51 -38.82 13.27
N GLY A 43 28.29 -39.32 14.24
CA GLY A 43 29.00 -40.59 14.11
C GLY A 43 28.06 -41.79 13.95
N GLN A 44 26.91 -41.81 14.63
CA GLN A 44 25.88 -42.83 14.44
C GLN A 44 25.30 -42.78 13.02
N ILE A 45 24.95 -41.59 12.53
CA ILE A 45 24.40 -41.41 11.18
C ILE A 45 25.45 -41.79 10.12
N ALA A 46 26.70 -41.35 10.26
CA ALA A 46 27.79 -41.70 9.35
C ALA A 46 28.07 -43.22 9.31
N GLY A 47 27.92 -43.91 10.45
CA GLY A 47 28.04 -45.37 10.51
C GLY A 47 26.93 -46.12 9.78
N GLU A 48 25.70 -45.58 9.78
CA GLU A 48 24.55 -46.14 9.06
C GLU A 48 24.54 -45.74 7.57
N HIS A 49 25.08 -44.56 7.26
CA HIS A 49 25.12 -43.95 5.93
C HIS A 49 26.57 -43.55 5.59
N PRO A 50 27.45 -44.51 5.28
CA PRO A 50 28.87 -44.26 5.06
C PRO A 50 29.17 -43.44 3.80
N ASP A 51 28.21 -43.33 2.89
CA ASP A 51 28.34 -42.55 1.65
C ASP A 51 28.12 -41.04 1.88
N PHE A 52 27.55 -40.64 3.03
CA PHE A 52 27.32 -39.23 3.35
C PHE A 52 28.65 -38.52 3.64
N LEU A 53 28.86 -37.36 3.00
CA LEU A 53 30.05 -36.55 3.24
C LEU A 53 30.00 -35.86 4.61
N ASP A 54 31.17 -35.68 5.23
CA ASP A 54 31.30 -34.99 6.53
C ASP A 54 30.75 -33.55 6.48
N SER A 55 30.95 -32.84 5.37
CA SER A 55 30.42 -31.48 5.17
C SER A 55 28.89 -31.45 5.18
N ASP A 56 28.22 -32.44 4.58
CA ASP A 56 26.77 -32.55 4.53
C ASP A 56 26.18 -32.93 5.89
N LEU A 57 26.84 -33.86 6.60
CA LEU A 57 26.48 -34.24 7.97
C LEU A 57 26.58 -33.04 8.93
N LYS A 58 27.65 -32.25 8.82
CA LYS A 58 27.82 -31.02 9.62
C LYS A 58 26.85 -29.91 9.20
N ALA A 59 26.50 -29.80 7.92
CA ALA A 59 25.46 -28.89 7.46
C ALA A 59 24.09 -29.25 8.06
N ALA A 60 23.75 -30.54 8.10
CA ALA A 60 22.55 -31.05 8.77
C ALA A 60 22.56 -30.73 10.27
N ALA A 61 23.69 -30.96 10.95
CA ALA A 61 23.88 -30.62 12.35
C ALA A 61 23.72 -29.10 12.61
N LEU A 62 24.28 -28.25 11.76
CA LEU A 62 24.18 -26.80 11.89
C LEU A 62 22.76 -26.30 11.61
N GLY A 63 22.13 -26.80 10.55
CA GLY A 63 20.74 -26.45 10.20
C GLY A 63 19.74 -26.86 11.27
N ARG A 64 20.03 -27.94 11.99
CA ARG A 64 19.26 -28.38 13.14
C ARG A 64 19.61 -27.63 14.43
N PHE A 65 20.89 -27.32 14.60
CA PHE A 65 21.56 -26.65 15.72
C PHE A 65 21.48 -27.36 17.08
N THR A 66 20.33 -27.95 17.41
CA THR A 66 20.03 -28.57 18.70
C THR A 66 19.41 -29.96 18.53
N ALA A 67 19.65 -30.87 19.45
CA ALA A 67 18.99 -32.17 19.49
C ALA A 67 18.70 -32.55 20.95
N ARG A 68 17.48 -33.01 21.23
CA ARG A 68 16.99 -33.20 22.61
C ARG A 68 17.20 -31.89 23.40
N ASN A 69 17.98 -31.93 24.48
CA ASN A 69 18.32 -30.78 25.32
C ASN A 69 19.82 -30.42 25.21
N SER A 70 20.45 -30.62 24.05
CA SER A 70 21.87 -30.31 23.83
C SER A 70 22.12 -29.60 22.51
N LEU A 71 23.16 -28.76 22.47
CA LEU A 71 23.67 -28.16 21.23
C LEU A 71 24.45 -29.21 20.43
N LEU A 72 24.30 -29.20 19.12
CA LEU A 72 25.08 -30.04 18.20
C LEU A 72 26.39 -29.38 17.80
N ILE A 73 26.44 -28.04 17.81
CA ILE A 73 27.55 -27.23 17.33
C ILE A 73 28.31 -26.60 18.50
N ASP A 74 29.63 -26.76 18.50
CA ASP A 74 30.53 -26.05 19.41
C ASP A 74 30.75 -24.63 18.86
N CYS A 75 30.04 -23.66 19.42
CA CYS A 75 30.03 -22.28 18.94
C CYS A 75 31.32 -21.50 19.24
N ASP A 76 32.14 -22.00 20.16
CA ASP A 76 33.41 -21.37 20.55
C ASP A 76 34.53 -21.83 19.62
N ARG A 77 34.49 -23.10 19.18
CA ARG A 77 35.48 -23.68 18.25
C ARG A 77 35.11 -23.51 16.78
N SER A 78 33.83 -23.34 16.46
CA SER A 78 33.39 -23.18 15.08
C SER A 78 33.76 -21.80 14.52
N GLY A 79 34.32 -21.78 13.31
CA GLY A 79 34.72 -20.56 12.60
C GLY A 79 33.55 -19.93 11.85
N ALA A 80 32.74 -19.12 12.54
CA ALA A 80 31.55 -18.49 11.96
C ALA A 80 31.83 -17.68 10.68
N ALA A 81 32.95 -16.93 10.64
CA ALA A 81 33.34 -16.15 9.46
C ALA A 81 33.71 -17.03 8.26
N ALA A 82 34.45 -18.12 8.48
CA ALA A 82 34.82 -19.06 7.43
C ALA A 82 33.58 -19.82 6.89
N ALA A 83 32.67 -20.21 7.78
CA ALA A 83 31.39 -20.81 7.39
C ALA A 83 30.54 -19.82 6.58
N LEU A 84 30.48 -18.56 7.00
CA LEU A 84 29.76 -17.49 6.29
C LEU A 84 30.34 -17.27 4.89
N GLU A 85 31.66 -17.13 4.77
CA GLU A 85 32.35 -16.92 3.50
C GLU A 85 32.11 -18.08 2.53
N SER A 86 32.24 -19.32 3.00
CA SER A 86 32.00 -20.51 2.17
C SER A 86 30.57 -20.58 1.64
N ILE A 87 29.56 -20.33 2.48
CA ILE A 87 28.15 -20.33 2.04
C ILE A 87 27.83 -19.10 1.17
N SER A 88 28.46 -17.96 1.43
CA SER A 88 28.25 -16.73 0.66
C SER A 88 28.57 -16.94 -0.82
N VAL A 89 29.66 -17.65 -1.13
CA VAL A 89 30.03 -18.01 -2.51
C VAL A 89 28.96 -18.89 -3.16
N GLU A 90 28.50 -19.94 -2.47
CA GLU A 90 27.46 -20.85 -2.97
C GLU A 90 26.14 -20.12 -3.29
N VAL A 91 25.79 -19.11 -2.49
CA VAL A 91 24.60 -18.26 -2.69
C VAL A 91 24.79 -17.30 -3.87
N ALA A 92 25.94 -16.63 -3.96
CA ALA A 92 26.25 -15.68 -5.04
C ALA A 92 26.30 -16.39 -6.39
N GLU A 93 26.88 -17.58 -6.43
CA GLU A 93 26.98 -18.44 -7.61
C GLU A 93 25.71 -19.25 -7.87
N LYS A 94 24.64 -18.98 -7.11
CA LYS A 94 23.31 -19.54 -7.38
C LYS A 94 23.28 -21.08 -7.30
N ARG A 95 24.20 -21.70 -6.54
CA ARG A 95 24.17 -23.14 -6.21
C ARG A 95 23.22 -23.43 -5.06
N ILE A 96 23.20 -22.55 -4.06
CA ILE A 96 22.14 -22.48 -3.05
C ILE A 96 21.12 -21.44 -3.52
N ARG A 97 19.84 -21.84 -3.65
CA ARG A 97 18.79 -20.99 -4.20
C ARG A 97 17.82 -20.51 -3.12
N TYR A 98 17.47 -19.23 -3.21
CA TYR A 98 16.29 -18.67 -2.56
C TYR A 98 15.39 -18.03 -3.62
N PRO A 99 14.07 -18.21 -3.55
CA PRO A 99 13.17 -17.62 -4.53
C PRO A 99 13.13 -16.11 -4.38
N TRP A 100 13.17 -15.38 -5.51
CA TRP A 100 12.84 -13.96 -5.53
C TRP A 100 11.32 -13.79 -5.45
N ILE A 101 10.82 -13.42 -4.26
CA ILE A 101 9.38 -13.36 -3.95
C ILE A 101 8.78 -11.96 -4.02
N LEU A 102 9.57 -10.96 -4.42
CA LEU A 102 9.19 -9.56 -4.49
C LEU A 102 8.95 -9.15 -5.95
N GLY A 103 8.13 -8.13 -6.16
CA GLY A 103 7.62 -7.77 -7.48
C GLY A 103 6.73 -8.86 -8.10
N GLN A 104 6.63 -8.86 -9.43
CA GLN A 104 5.71 -9.73 -10.17
C GLN A 104 6.40 -10.87 -10.90
N GLY A 105 7.74 -10.84 -10.98
CA GLY A 105 8.49 -11.69 -11.92
C GLY A 105 8.31 -13.19 -11.69
N LEU A 106 8.24 -13.62 -10.43
CA LEU A 106 8.04 -15.04 -10.08
C LEU A 106 6.66 -15.54 -10.52
N ASP A 107 5.61 -14.78 -10.24
CA ASP A 107 4.23 -15.16 -10.54
C ASP A 107 3.97 -15.12 -12.05
N GLN A 108 4.44 -14.06 -12.73
CA GLN A 108 4.36 -13.96 -14.19
C GLN A 108 5.06 -15.13 -14.89
N ARG A 109 6.23 -15.54 -14.37
CA ARG A 109 6.96 -16.67 -14.94
C ARG A 109 6.24 -18.00 -14.68
N TYR A 110 5.67 -18.19 -13.49
CA TYR A 110 4.88 -19.37 -13.19
C TYR A 110 3.67 -19.48 -14.12
N ALA A 111 2.88 -18.41 -14.26
CA ALA A 111 1.74 -18.36 -15.16
C ALA A 111 2.14 -18.70 -16.61
N LYS A 112 3.33 -18.28 -17.07
CA LYS A 112 3.85 -18.61 -18.41
C LYS A 112 4.27 -20.09 -18.57
N LEU A 113 4.79 -20.73 -17.52
CA LEU A 113 5.30 -22.10 -17.60
C LEU A 113 4.24 -23.16 -17.32
N TYR A 114 3.29 -22.87 -16.44
CA TYR A 114 2.36 -23.84 -15.87
C TYR A 114 0.89 -23.41 -16.02
N SER A 115 0.54 -22.75 -17.13
CA SER A 115 -0.73 -22.09 -17.47
C SER A 115 -2.00 -22.98 -17.50
N THR A 116 -2.07 -24.03 -16.69
CA THR A 116 -3.13 -25.03 -16.73
C THR A 116 -4.21 -24.76 -15.68
N ASP A 117 -5.45 -25.15 -15.99
CA ASP A 117 -6.63 -25.07 -15.11
C ASP A 117 -6.48 -25.77 -13.74
N LEU A 118 -5.42 -26.59 -13.59
CA LEU A 118 -5.06 -27.27 -12.35
C LEU A 118 -3.82 -26.62 -11.73
N ILE A 119 -4.06 -25.74 -10.76
CA ILE A 119 -2.99 -25.15 -9.96
C ILE A 119 -2.42 -26.22 -9.04
N GLN A 120 -1.11 -26.46 -9.13
CA GLN A 120 -0.42 -27.42 -8.27
C GLN A 120 -0.15 -26.80 -6.90
N GLU A 121 -0.39 -27.54 -5.81
CA GLU A 121 -0.07 -27.07 -4.46
C GLU A 121 1.44 -26.95 -4.22
N SER A 122 2.25 -27.74 -4.93
CA SER A 122 3.71 -27.67 -4.85
C SER A 122 4.39 -28.17 -6.12
N LEU A 123 5.50 -27.54 -6.48
CA LEU A 123 6.35 -27.97 -7.59
C LEU A 123 7.43 -28.97 -7.12
N PRO A 124 7.68 -30.06 -7.86
CA PRO A 124 8.82 -30.93 -7.63
C PRO A 124 10.15 -30.17 -7.87
N PRO A 125 11.30 -30.72 -7.43
CA PRO A 125 12.57 -30.00 -7.44
C PRO A 125 13.00 -29.51 -8.84
N ILE A 126 12.89 -30.37 -9.86
CA ILE A 126 13.26 -30.00 -11.23
C ILE A 126 12.43 -28.81 -11.73
N GLN A 127 11.11 -28.82 -11.49
CA GLN A 127 10.21 -27.74 -11.87
C GLN A 127 10.44 -26.47 -11.07
N SER A 128 10.77 -26.61 -9.78
CA SER A 128 11.15 -25.49 -8.91
C SER A 128 12.40 -24.79 -9.44
N TYR A 129 13.44 -25.54 -9.82
CA TYR A 129 14.66 -24.98 -10.41
C TYR A 129 14.43 -24.36 -11.79
N GLN A 130 13.67 -25.00 -12.66
CA GLN A 130 13.28 -24.44 -13.96
C GLN A 130 12.52 -23.11 -13.82
N LEU A 131 11.67 -23.00 -12.79
CA LEU A 131 10.98 -21.76 -12.47
C LEU A 131 11.97 -20.67 -12.02
N LEU A 132 12.93 -20.99 -11.16
CA LEU A 132 13.83 -20.01 -10.57
C LEU A 132 15.03 -19.60 -11.44
N ASP A 133 15.42 -20.40 -12.42
CA ASP A 133 16.71 -20.27 -13.11
C ASP A 133 17.02 -18.85 -13.66
N PRO A 134 16.14 -18.19 -14.43
CA PRO A 134 16.40 -16.85 -14.95
C PRO A 134 15.97 -15.73 -14.00
N LEU A 135 15.39 -16.07 -12.85
CA LEU A 135 15.06 -15.07 -11.84
C LEU A 135 16.33 -14.67 -11.07
N PRO A 136 16.37 -13.46 -10.50
CA PRO A 136 17.46 -13.09 -9.61
C PRO A 136 17.44 -13.95 -8.34
N GLN A 137 18.55 -13.94 -7.62
CA GLN A 137 18.63 -14.59 -6.32
C GLN A 137 17.70 -13.87 -5.33
N GLY A 138 16.90 -14.64 -4.58
CA GLY A 138 16.05 -14.10 -3.53
C GLY A 138 16.84 -13.36 -2.46
N VAL A 139 16.29 -12.24 -1.96
CA VAL A 139 16.90 -11.43 -0.90
C VAL A 139 16.14 -11.66 0.39
N PHE A 140 16.86 -11.95 1.46
CA PHE A 140 16.30 -12.24 2.78
C PHE A 140 17.25 -11.73 3.86
N GLN A 141 16.74 -11.42 5.04
CA GLN A 141 17.55 -10.94 6.14
C GLN A 141 17.20 -11.68 7.43
N LEU A 142 18.21 -12.20 8.11
CA LEU A 142 18.08 -12.75 9.45
C LEU A 142 19.12 -12.06 10.31
N ARG A 143 18.66 -11.34 11.34
CA ARG A 143 19.52 -10.49 12.16
C ARG A 143 20.28 -9.52 11.27
N ASN A 144 21.59 -9.42 11.47
CA ASN A 144 22.50 -8.60 10.70
C ASN A 144 22.99 -9.29 9.42
N LEU A 145 22.51 -10.47 9.04
CA LEU A 145 22.93 -11.13 7.79
C LEU A 145 21.87 -11.02 6.70
N VAL A 146 22.26 -10.44 5.57
CA VAL A 146 21.44 -10.26 4.37
C VAL A 146 21.94 -11.20 3.28
N CYS A 147 21.09 -12.12 2.87
CA CYS A 147 21.27 -12.99 1.72
C CYS A 147 20.79 -12.29 0.44
N GLY A 148 21.46 -12.53 -0.69
CA GLY A 148 21.03 -12.02 -2.00
C GLY A 148 22.05 -12.29 -3.12
N PRO A 149 21.96 -11.55 -4.24
CA PRO A 149 22.88 -11.69 -5.38
C PRO A 149 24.38 -11.53 -5.07
N PHE A 150 24.75 -10.79 -4.01
CA PHE A 150 26.11 -10.61 -3.54
C PHE A 150 26.50 -11.62 -2.43
N GLY A 151 25.81 -12.77 -2.37
CA GLY A 151 25.99 -13.76 -1.32
C GLY A 151 25.40 -13.30 0.02
N LEU A 152 26.03 -13.70 1.13
CA LEU A 152 25.69 -13.27 2.48
C LEU A 152 26.55 -12.06 2.88
N GLN A 153 25.90 -10.97 3.27
CA GLN A 153 26.51 -9.70 3.64
C GLN A 153 26.01 -9.22 5.01
N GLU A 154 26.84 -8.49 5.75
CA GLU A 154 26.43 -7.94 7.04
C GLU A 154 25.76 -6.56 6.90
N SER A 155 24.58 -6.42 7.49
CA SER A 155 23.82 -5.19 7.64
C SER A 155 24.14 -4.48 8.96
N ALA A 156 23.99 -3.16 8.95
CA ALA A 156 24.10 -2.32 10.14
C ALA A 156 22.87 -2.40 11.08
N SER A 157 21.78 -3.05 10.67
CA SER A 157 20.59 -3.25 11.51
C SER A 157 20.16 -4.71 11.51
N ALA A 158 19.63 -5.17 12.64
CA ALA A 158 19.00 -6.48 12.73
C ALA A 158 17.55 -6.41 12.21
N ARG A 159 17.15 -7.39 11.40
CA ARG A 159 15.75 -7.60 10.97
C ARG A 159 15.44 -9.08 10.87
N TYR A 160 14.18 -9.46 11.00
CA TYR A 160 13.69 -10.79 10.71
C TYR A 160 12.83 -10.79 9.44
N PHE A 161 13.48 -10.99 8.31
CA PHE A 161 12.89 -11.24 7.01
C PHE A 161 13.37 -12.59 6.48
N ALA A 162 12.87 -13.66 7.10
CA ALA A 162 13.39 -15.00 6.91
C ALA A 162 13.22 -15.53 5.47
N PRO A 163 14.16 -16.37 4.98
CA PRO A 163 14.00 -17.13 3.75
C PRO A 163 12.74 -17.99 3.76
N LEU A 164 12.13 -18.11 2.59
CA LEU A 164 10.87 -18.82 2.37
C LEU A 164 11.01 -19.77 1.20
N THR A 165 10.38 -20.94 1.31
CA THR A 165 10.19 -21.88 0.19
C THR A 165 8.81 -21.72 -0.46
N CYS A 166 8.04 -20.69 -0.08
CA CYS A 166 6.80 -20.36 -0.75
C CYS A 166 7.10 -19.75 -2.13
N GLY A 167 6.60 -20.42 -3.16
CA GLY A 167 6.67 -20.01 -4.54
C GLY A 167 5.51 -19.09 -4.91
N PRO A 168 5.15 -19.04 -6.20
CA PRO A 168 4.28 -18.03 -6.76
C PRO A 168 2.93 -17.94 -6.08
N THR A 169 2.43 -16.71 -5.95
CA THR A 169 1.10 -16.40 -5.42
C THR A 169 0.07 -16.60 -6.51
N TYR A 170 -1.07 -17.22 -6.19
CA TYR A 170 -2.20 -17.30 -7.10
C TYR A 170 -3.53 -16.95 -6.45
N LEU A 171 -4.46 -16.43 -7.25
CA LEU A 171 -5.83 -16.20 -6.80
C LEU A 171 -6.69 -17.45 -6.95
N CYS A 172 -7.40 -17.79 -5.89
CA CYS A 172 -8.42 -18.82 -5.97
C CYS A 172 -9.52 -18.40 -6.98
N PRO A 173 -9.95 -19.28 -7.89
CA PRO A 173 -11.01 -18.97 -8.85
C PRO A 173 -12.37 -18.73 -8.19
N ARG A 174 -12.56 -19.11 -6.93
CA ARG A 174 -13.78 -18.82 -6.17
C ARG A 174 -13.88 -17.34 -5.84
N VAL A 175 -15.00 -16.70 -6.21
CA VAL A 175 -15.25 -15.26 -6.00
C VAL A 175 -15.14 -14.90 -4.51
N GLU A 176 -15.61 -15.79 -3.63
CA GLU A 176 -15.59 -15.60 -2.18
C GLU A 176 -14.19 -15.68 -1.52
N CYS A 177 -13.18 -16.25 -2.19
CA CYS A 177 -11.87 -16.45 -1.60
C CYS A 177 -10.97 -15.24 -1.87
N THR A 178 -10.84 -14.32 -0.92
CA THR A 178 -9.97 -13.14 -1.08
C THR A 178 -8.51 -13.40 -0.70
N THR A 179 -8.16 -14.63 -0.32
CA THR A 179 -6.81 -15.02 0.11
C THR A 179 -5.94 -15.37 -1.10
N GLY A 180 -4.71 -14.82 -1.14
CA GLY A 180 -3.67 -15.30 -2.04
C GLY A 180 -3.14 -16.64 -1.57
N HIS A 181 -3.25 -17.67 -2.39
CA HIS A 181 -2.61 -18.96 -2.15
C HIS A 181 -1.20 -18.94 -2.71
N HIS A 182 -0.35 -19.86 -2.28
CA HIS A 182 1.02 -19.97 -2.79
C HIS A 182 1.36 -21.40 -3.16
N VAL A 183 2.12 -21.56 -4.23
CA VAL A 183 2.64 -22.86 -4.65
C VAL A 183 3.94 -23.15 -3.89
N GLY A 184 4.04 -24.26 -3.17
CA GLY A 184 5.27 -24.64 -2.46
C GLY A 184 6.39 -25.03 -3.44
N LEU A 185 7.62 -24.54 -3.20
CA LEU A 185 8.81 -24.99 -3.93
C LEU A 185 9.55 -26.06 -3.12
N ARG A 186 10.02 -27.12 -3.78
CA ARG A 186 10.68 -28.24 -3.11
C ARG A 186 12.18 -28.27 -3.42
N THR A 187 12.97 -28.53 -2.38
CA THR A 187 14.40 -28.82 -2.50
C THR A 187 14.62 -30.21 -3.09
N GLY A 188 15.74 -30.40 -3.78
CA GLY A 188 16.20 -31.68 -4.28
C GLY A 188 16.59 -32.66 -3.18
N ASP A 189 16.81 -33.91 -3.58
CA ASP A 189 17.29 -34.96 -2.69
C ASP A 189 18.81 -34.80 -2.47
N THR A 190 19.22 -34.65 -1.21
CA THR A 190 20.60 -34.40 -0.79
C THR A 190 20.92 -35.13 0.51
N ASP A 191 22.18 -35.51 0.70
CA ASP A 191 22.67 -36.18 1.90
C ASP A 191 22.42 -35.35 3.16
N ALA A 192 22.69 -34.04 3.09
CA ALA A 192 22.42 -33.11 4.18
C ALA A 192 20.91 -33.05 4.53
N GLY A 193 20.03 -33.07 3.52
CA GLY A 193 18.59 -33.06 3.73
C GLY A 193 18.09 -34.36 4.38
N GLN A 194 18.60 -35.50 3.94
CA GLN A 194 18.29 -36.81 4.54
C GLN A 194 18.81 -36.90 5.98
N ALA A 195 20.06 -36.52 6.22
CA ALA A 195 20.65 -36.47 7.56
C ALA A 195 19.86 -35.55 8.50
N TRP A 196 19.44 -34.37 8.03
CA TRP A 196 18.62 -33.45 8.81
C TRP A 196 17.29 -34.09 9.23
N GLN A 197 16.61 -34.79 8.31
CA GLN A 197 15.37 -35.51 8.61
C GLN A 197 15.58 -36.65 9.62
N ILE A 198 16.71 -37.36 9.54
CA ILE A 198 17.07 -38.41 10.51
C ILE A 198 17.26 -37.79 11.90
N ILE A 199 17.99 -36.67 12.01
CA ILE A 199 18.21 -35.99 13.29
C ILE A 199 16.86 -35.52 13.87
N GLU A 200 16.02 -34.87 13.06
CA GLU A 200 14.73 -34.36 13.52
C GLU A 200 13.79 -35.47 14.02
N ARG A 201 13.74 -36.61 13.31
CA ARG A 201 12.87 -37.73 13.69
C ARG A 201 13.36 -38.48 14.92
N ARG A 202 14.68 -38.71 15.05
CA ARG A 202 15.25 -39.55 16.13
C ARG A 202 15.60 -38.75 17.39
N TYR A 203 15.92 -37.46 17.25
CA TYR A 203 16.42 -36.61 18.32
C TYR A 203 15.71 -35.24 18.33
N PRO A 204 14.37 -35.21 18.43
CA PRO A 204 13.62 -33.95 18.42
C PRO A 204 14.10 -33.01 19.52
N THR A 205 14.13 -31.71 19.24
CA THR A 205 14.56 -30.69 20.21
C THR A 205 13.52 -30.48 21.30
N GLY A 206 13.99 -30.36 22.54
CA GLY A 206 13.17 -29.97 23.68
C GLY A 206 12.79 -28.49 23.62
N GLY A 207 11.59 -28.17 24.12
CA GLY A 207 11.00 -26.82 23.98
C GLY A 207 11.89 -25.67 24.45
N VAL A 208 12.68 -25.86 25.52
CA VAL A 208 13.58 -24.82 26.06
C VAL A 208 14.63 -24.40 25.03
N LEU A 209 15.32 -25.36 24.40
CA LEU A 209 16.32 -25.05 23.38
C LEU A 209 15.69 -24.56 22.08
N SER A 210 14.50 -25.04 21.74
CA SER A 210 13.75 -24.51 20.60
C SER A 210 13.45 -23.02 20.79
N ASN A 211 13.04 -22.62 22.00
CA ASN A 211 12.78 -21.22 22.33
C ASN A 211 14.08 -20.41 22.31
N HIS A 212 15.17 -20.91 22.90
CA HIS A 212 16.48 -20.24 22.85
C HIS A 212 16.93 -19.92 21.42
N VAL A 213 16.78 -20.87 20.48
CA VAL A 213 17.09 -20.63 19.06
C VAL A 213 16.17 -19.57 18.44
N ILE A 214 14.89 -19.54 18.82
CA ILE A 214 13.94 -18.51 18.38
C ILE A 214 14.35 -17.15 18.95
N ASP A 215 14.69 -17.05 20.22
CA ASP A 215 15.12 -15.82 20.90
C ASP A 215 16.43 -15.29 20.30
N ILE A 216 17.34 -16.19 19.89
CA ILE A 216 18.54 -15.83 19.12
C ILE A 216 18.17 -15.27 17.76
N LEU A 217 17.12 -15.71 17.08
CA LEU A 217 16.75 -15.19 15.77
C LEU A 217 15.86 -13.95 15.86
N ARG A 218 15.04 -13.86 16.90
CA ARG A 218 14.05 -12.83 17.20
C ARG A 218 14.08 -12.53 18.70
N PRO A 219 14.93 -11.61 19.18
CA PRO A 219 14.91 -11.18 20.56
C PRO A 219 13.56 -10.62 20.94
N ASP A 220 13.24 -10.73 22.22
CA ASP A 220 12.07 -10.07 22.80
C ASP A 220 12.06 -8.56 22.52
N ASP A 221 13.22 -7.89 22.61
CA ASP A 221 13.33 -6.44 22.34
C ASP A 221 12.86 -6.07 20.93
N ASP A 222 13.16 -6.90 19.91
CA ASP A 222 12.71 -6.69 18.54
C ASP A 222 11.27 -7.16 18.34
N TYR A 223 10.88 -8.29 18.96
CA TYR A 223 9.57 -8.91 18.82
C TYR A 223 8.44 -8.09 19.47
N TYR A 224 8.74 -7.40 20.57
CA TYR A 224 7.82 -6.48 21.27
C TYR A 224 8.13 -5.01 20.96
N ASP A 225 8.84 -4.70 19.88
CA ASP A 225 9.05 -3.31 19.46
C ASP A 225 7.85 -2.78 18.68
N VAL A 226 7.28 -1.65 19.11
CA VAL A 226 6.22 -0.94 18.37
C VAL A 226 6.74 -0.32 17.06
N PHE A 227 8.06 -0.21 16.91
CA PHE A 227 8.76 0.20 15.70
C PHE A 227 9.46 -0.96 14.98
N ASN A 228 9.00 -2.21 15.20
CA ASN A 228 9.56 -3.39 14.55
C ASN A 228 9.65 -3.19 13.02
N ALA A 229 10.84 -3.41 12.46
CA ALA A 229 11.17 -3.14 11.06
C ALA A 229 11.21 -4.38 10.16
N ASP A 230 10.68 -5.52 10.63
CA ASP A 230 10.75 -6.81 9.92
C ASP A 230 9.98 -6.78 8.59
N ASN A 231 8.94 -5.95 8.49
CA ASN A 231 8.15 -5.74 7.28
C ASN A 231 8.70 -4.64 6.35
N LEU A 232 9.75 -3.90 6.75
CA LEU A 232 10.34 -2.86 5.89
C LEU A 232 10.85 -3.40 4.54
N PRO A 233 11.52 -4.57 4.46
CA PRO A 233 11.91 -5.16 3.17
C PRO A 233 10.72 -5.37 2.22
N TRP A 234 9.54 -5.72 2.75
CA TRP A 234 8.32 -5.84 1.95
C TRP A 234 7.87 -4.48 1.39
N LEU A 235 7.92 -3.42 2.20
CA LEU A 235 7.58 -2.07 1.73
C LEU A 235 8.57 -1.59 0.66
N VAL A 236 9.88 -1.81 0.84
CA VAL A 236 10.88 -1.42 -0.15
C VAL A 236 10.74 -2.23 -1.44
N GLY A 237 10.55 -3.55 -1.33
CA GLY A 237 10.47 -4.44 -2.50
C GLY A 237 9.14 -4.36 -3.27
N ASN A 238 8.02 -4.17 -2.57
CA ASN A 238 6.68 -4.22 -3.17
C ASN A 238 5.85 -2.94 -3.02
N GLY A 239 6.35 -1.94 -2.28
CA GLY A 239 5.74 -0.61 -2.14
C GLY A 239 6.44 0.49 -2.95
N LEU A 240 7.55 0.16 -3.61
CA LEU A 240 8.28 1.05 -4.52
C LEU A 240 8.42 0.40 -5.90
N THR A 241 8.38 1.21 -6.94
CA THR A 241 8.71 0.81 -8.31
C THR A 241 10.22 0.54 -8.46
N PRO A 242 10.65 -0.21 -9.50
CA PRO A 242 12.07 -0.45 -9.76
C PRO A 242 12.92 0.83 -9.85
N ASP A 243 12.40 1.90 -10.44
CA ASP A 243 13.12 3.16 -10.59
C ASP A 243 13.23 3.93 -9.28
N GLU A 244 12.16 3.91 -8.46
CA GLU A 244 12.19 4.45 -7.09
C GLU A 244 13.20 3.67 -6.22
N GLN A 245 13.27 2.34 -6.34
CA GLN A 245 14.25 1.51 -5.61
C GLN A 245 15.69 1.85 -6.02
N ARG A 246 15.97 1.99 -7.32
CA ARG A 246 17.31 2.41 -7.79
C ARG A 246 17.67 3.80 -7.25
N THR A 247 16.72 4.72 -7.30
CA THR A 247 16.91 6.10 -6.80
C THR A 247 17.20 6.10 -5.30
N LEU A 248 16.50 5.28 -4.52
CA LEU A 248 16.77 5.06 -3.09
C LEU A 248 18.21 4.59 -2.84
N VAL A 249 18.67 3.56 -3.55
CA VAL A 249 20.05 3.06 -3.39
C VAL A 249 21.07 4.13 -3.77
N GLN A 250 20.84 4.90 -4.83
CA GLN A 250 21.73 6.00 -5.21
C GLN A 250 21.79 7.06 -4.12
N THR A 251 20.66 7.43 -3.52
CA THR A 251 20.60 8.39 -2.40
C THR A 251 21.35 7.87 -1.18
N LEU A 252 21.15 6.61 -0.81
CA LEU A 252 21.88 5.96 0.29
C LEU A 252 23.40 5.95 0.03
N ILE A 253 23.84 5.70 -1.21
CA ILE A 253 25.27 5.67 -1.55
C ILE A 253 25.92 7.06 -1.55
N ARG A 254 25.20 8.08 -2.02
CA ARG A 254 25.66 9.47 -1.89
C ARG A 254 25.90 9.80 -0.42
N LYS A 255 24.97 9.36 0.44
CA LYS A 255 25.05 9.53 1.89
C LYS A 255 25.98 8.54 2.58
N ASP A 256 26.49 7.49 1.91
CA ASP A 256 27.20 6.33 2.49
C ASP A 256 28.25 6.74 3.52
N ARG A 257 27.82 6.78 4.79
CA ARG A 257 28.63 7.07 5.97
C ARG A 257 29.32 5.81 6.48
N LEU A 258 28.84 4.63 6.05
CA LEU A 258 29.26 3.33 6.54
C LEU A 258 30.33 2.66 5.67
N MET A 259 30.72 3.29 4.56
CA MET A 259 31.69 2.76 3.60
C MET A 259 31.27 1.37 3.08
N ILE A 260 29.97 1.15 2.90
CA ILE A 260 29.42 -0.11 2.37
C ILE A 260 29.99 -0.37 0.96
N THR A 261 30.17 0.68 0.18
CA THR A 261 30.79 0.61 -1.15
C THR A 261 32.22 0.07 -1.13
N ASP A 262 33.04 0.45 -0.13
CA ASP A 262 34.41 -0.05 0.01
C ASP A 262 34.44 -1.54 0.38
N ARG A 263 33.54 -1.98 1.28
CA ARG A 263 33.40 -3.41 1.63
C ARG A 263 33.05 -4.27 0.42
N LEU A 264 32.09 -3.81 -0.40
CA LEU A 264 31.67 -4.52 -1.59
C LEU A 264 32.70 -4.43 -2.73
N SER A 265 33.52 -3.37 -2.76
CA SER A 265 34.62 -3.26 -3.72
C SER A 265 35.64 -4.40 -3.52
N GLY A 266 36.04 -4.66 -2.27
CA GLY A 266 36.99 -5.73 -1.95
C GLY A 266 36.45 -7.13 -2.17
N ALA A 267 35.15 -7.37 -1.89
CA ALA A 267 34.54 -8.70 -1.97
C ALA A 267 33.97 -9.05 -3.35
N HIS A 268 33.48 -8.06 -4.11
CA HIS A 268 32.69 -8.27 -5.34
C HIS A 268 33.13 -7.42 -6.52
N GLY A 269 34.30 -6.77 -6.44
CA GLY A 269 34.86 -5.99 -7.54
C GLY A 269 34.08 -4.73 -7.90
N MET A 270 33.26 -4.20 -6.98
CA MET A 270 32.60 -2.90 -7.19
C MET A 270 33.64 -1.77 -7.31
N PRO A 271 33.37 -0.70 -8.08
CA PRO A 271 34.22 0.48 -8.09
C PRO A 271 34.28 1.14 -6.71
N THR A 272 35.44 1.68 -6.31
CA THR A 272 35.58 2.52 -5.11
C THR A 272 35.01 3.93 -5.31
N ASN A 273 34.88 4.38 -6.55
CA ASN A 273 34.33 5.70 -6.86
C ASN A 273 32.80 5.68 -6.79
N LYS A 274 32.21 6.44 -5.84
CA LYS A 274 30.75 6.56 -5.65
C LYS A 274 29.98 6.89 -6.93
N ASN A 275 30.48 7.78 -7.78
CA ASN A 275 29.80 8.13 -9.04
C ASN A 275 29.79 6.97 -10.04
N ALA A 276 30.86 6.17 -10.05
CA ALA A 276 30.91 4.96 -10.88
C ALA A 276 29.93 3.89 -10.36
N VAL A 277 29.80 3.75 -9.03
CA VAL A 277 28.81 2.85 -8.41
C VAL A 277 27.38 3.29 -8.74
N ILE A 278 27.07 4.58 -8.57
CA ILE A 278 25.76 5.17 -8.92
C ILE A 278 25.40 4.90 -10.38
N LYS A 279 26.37 5.08 -11.29
CA LYS A 279 26.16 4.75 -12.70
C LYS A 279 25.87 3.27 -12.90
N MET A 280 26.58 2.39 -12.21
CA MET A 280 26.37 0.94 -12.28
C MET A 280 24.97 0.51 -11.80
N ILE A 281 24.44 1.13 -10.73
CA ILE A 281 23.12 0.83 -10.16
C ILE A 281 21.98 1.03 -11.14
N THR A 282 22.12 1.93 -12.12
CA THR A 282 21.10 2.10 -13.16
C THR A 282 20.83 0.82 -13.96
N SER A 283 21.79 -0.10 -14.00
CA SER A 283 21.69 -1.40 -14.68
C SER A 283 21.35 -2.58 -13.76
N TYR A 284 21.23 -2.33 -12.45
CA TYR A 284 20.96 -3.39 -11.48
C TYR A 284 19.49 -3.82 -11.50
N ASP A 285 19.31 -5.13 -11.31
CA ASP A 285 17.99 -5.70 -11.02
C ASP A 285 17.54 -5.35 -9.60
N ASP A 286 16.25 -5.53 -9.37
CA ASP A 286 15.58 -5.14 -8.13
C ASP A 286 16.15 -5.89 -6.92
N ALA A 287 16.58 -7.15 -7.11
CA ALA A 287 17.21 -7.94 -6.05
C ALA A 287 18.56 -7.37 -5.60
N ARG A 288 19.42 -6.96 -6.55
CA ARG A 288 20.68 -6.28 -6.20
C ARG A 288 20.40 -4.96 -5.49
N CYS A 289 19.41 -4.20 -5.96
CA CYS A 289 19.03 -2.93 -5.33
C CYS A 289 18.53 -3.15 -3.90
N LEU A 290 17.66 -4.12 -3.68
CA LEU A 290 17.13 -4.42 -2.36
C LEU A 290 18.22 -4.91 -1.41
N GLN A 291 19.09 -5.83 -1.84
CA GLN A 291 20.17 -6.30 -0.98
C GLN A 291 21.06 -5.14 -0.51
N LEU A 292 21.43 -4.23 -1.41
CA LEU A 292 22.20 -3.03 -1.07
C LEU A 292 21.48 -2.13 -0.09
N THR A 293 20.18 -1.87 -0.32
CA THR A 293 19.36 -1.07 0.59
C THR A 293 19.36 -1.67 2.00
N LEU A 294 19.21 -2.99 2.14
CA LEU A 294 19.13 -3.65 3.44
C LEU A 294 20.45 -3.66 4.22
N LEU A 295 21.60 -3.34 3.60
CA LEU A 295 22.86 -3.17 4.32
C LEU A 295 22.87 -1.91 5.21
N TYR A 296 22.03 -0.93 4.89
CA TYR A 296 21.94 0.33 5.63
C TYR A 296 21.06 0.20 6.90
N PRO A 297 21.28 1.08 7.89
CA PRO A 297 20.44 1.18 9.06
C PRO A 297 18.99 1.49 8.71
N THR A 298 18.04 1.01 9.52
CA THR A 298 16.62 1.32 9.31
C THR A 298 16.34 2.83 9.31
N THR A 299 17.06 3.60 10.14
CA THR A 299 16.98 5.08 10.17
C THR A 299 17.30 5.68 8.81
N ASP A 300 18.42 5.28 8.21
CA ASP A 300 18.93 5.84 6.96
C ASP A 300 18.01 5.48 5.78
N ILE A 301 17.47 4.25 5.76
CA ILE A 301 16.51 3.83 4.74
C ILE A 301 15.23 4.69 4.83
N VAL A 302 14.68 4.87 6.03
CA VAL A 302 13.46 5.66 6.23
C VAL A 302 13.69 7.12 5.87
N GLU A 303 14.77 7.74 6.35
CA GLU A 303 15.11 9.13 6.05
C GLU A 303 15.34 9.36 4.55
N ALA A 304 16.01 8.42 3.86
CA ALA A 304 16.23 8.51 2.42
C ALA A 304 14.92 8.39 1.62
N ILE A 305 13.99 7.53 2.04
CA ILE A 305 12.66 7.45 1.40
C ILE A 305 11.88 8.76 1.64
N GLU A 306 11.90 9.29 2.86
CA GLU A 306 11.20 10.54 3.17
C GLU A 306 11.79 11.75 2.44
N GLU A 307 13.12 11.78 2.24
CA GLU A 307 13.76 12.77 1.37
C GLU A 307 13.29 12.65 -0.07
N LEU A 308 13.22 11.44 -0.63
CA LEU A 308 12.73 11.24 -1.99
C LEU A 308 11.24 11.61 -2.16
N VAL A 309 10.44 11.47 -1.12
CA VAL A 309 9.05 11.97 -1.10
C VAL A 309 9.03 13.49 -1.02
N ASP A 310 9.85 14.10 -0.16
CA ASP A 310 9.95 15.56 -0.02
C ASP A 310 10.43 16.23 -1.32
N ASP A 311 11.33 15.56 -2.06
CA ASP A 311 11.90 16.01 -3.33
C ASP A 311 11.03 15.63 -4.56
N ASP A 312 9.87 15.01 -4.35
CA ASP A 312 8.93 14.51 -5.38
C ASP A 312 9.53 13.46 -6.35
N ALA A 313 10.67 12.86 -5.98
CA ALA A 313 11.26 11.73 -6.71
C ALA A 313 10.49 10.42 -6.50
N ILE A 314 9.81 10.29 -5.36
CA ILE A 314 8.73 9.32 -5.11
C ILE A 314 7.43 10.12 -5.03
N HIS A 315 6.71 10.17 -6.15
CA HIS A 315 5.46 10.93 -6.24
C HIS A 315 4.32 10.18 -5.53
N LEU A 316 3.68 10.83 -4.56
CA LEU A 316 2.55 10.31 -3.79
C LEU A 316 1.43 11.34 -3.76
N THR A 317 0.25 10.97 -4.23
CA THR A 317 -0.91 11.87 -4.20
C THR A 317 -1.54 11.93 -2.79
N PRO A 318 -2.45 12.89 -2.48
CA PRO A 318 -3.03 13.05 -1.14
C PRO A 318 -3.80 11.84 -0.59
N THR A 319 -4.26 10.97 -1.48
CA THR A 319 -5.06 9.77 -1.24
C THR A 319 -4.24 8.49 -1.39
N GLU A 320 -3.01 8.58 -1.90
CA GLU A 320 -2.14 7.44 -2.09
C GLU A 320 -1.54 6.99 -0.76
N LEU A 321 -1.90 5.76 -0.37
CA LEU A 321 -1.34 5.05 0.77
C LEU A 321 -0.71 3.75 0.29
N ARG A 322 0.61 3.74 0.15
CA ARG A 322 1.33 2.54 -0.28
C ARG A 322 1.57 1.62 0.92
N LYS A 323 1.10 0.39 0.78
CA LYS A 323 1.49 -0.76 1.60
C LYS A 323 2.17 -1.78 0.71
N ALA A 324 2.96 -2.67 1.31
CA ALA A 324 3.53 -3.77 0.54
C ALA A 324 2.42 -4.60 -0.14
N VAL A 325 2.48 -4.67 -1.47
CA VAL A 325 1.59 -5.53 -2.27
C VAL A 325 2.07 -6.98 -2.17
N ALA A 326 1.18 -7.96 -2.32
CA ALA A 326 1.53 -9.39 -2.45
C ALA A 326 2.37 -9.98 -1.30
N VAL A 327 2.20 -9.49 -0.07
CA VAL A 327 2.92 -10.03 1.10
C VAL A 327 2.53 -11.49 1.35
N ARG A 328 3.52 -12.38 1.28
CA ARG A 328 3.31 -13.83 1.50
C ARG A 328 3.27 -14.20 2.97
N HIS A 329 4.08 -13.52 3.78
CA HIS A 329 4.10 -13.67 5.23
C HIS A 329 4.35 -12.31 5.86
N LYS A 330 3.45 -11.91 6.78
CA LYS A 330 3.63 -10.69 7.56
C LYS A 330 4.50 -11.01 8.78
N ALA A 331 5.59 -10.27 8.95
CA ALA A 331 6.43 -10.30 10.14
C ALA A 331 6.37 -8.92 10.80
N GLY A 332 5.74 -8.79 11.95
CA GLY A 332 5.57 -7.49 12.63
C GLY A 332 5.62 -7.61 14.14
N GLY A 333 6.31 -8.64 14.64
CA GLY A 333 6.34 -8.95 16.06
C GLY A 333 4.96 -9.25 16.67
N SER A 334 4.88 -9.07 17.99
CA SER A 334 3.67 -9.26 18.81
C SER A 334 2.57 -8.24 18.46
N PHE A 335 2.95 -7.06 17.97
CA PHE A 335 2.02 -5.97 17.67
C PHE A 335 1.56 -5.93 16.21
N HIS A 336 2.00 -6.89 15.39
CA HIS A 336 1.72 -6.95 13.96
C HIS A 336 2.03 -5.63 13.24
N VAL A 337 3.20 -5.04 13.54
CA VAL A 337 3.64 -3.78 12.96
C VAL A 337 3.79 -3.91 11.43
N GLU A 338 3.14 -3.01 10.72
CA GLU A 338 3.24 -2.80 9.28
C GLU A 338 3.84 -1.42 9.00
N GLN A 339 4.56 -1.30 7.89
CA GLN A 339 5.02 -0.01 7.39
C GLN A 339 4.11 0.47 6.29
N GLU A 340 3.74 1.75 6.36
CA GLU A 340 2.93 2.41 5.37
C GLU A 340 3.64 3.68 4.89
N LEU A 341 3.59 3.91 3.58
CA LEU A 341 4.20 5.06 2.91
C LEU A 341 3.11 5.98 2.33
N SER A 342 3.32 7.27 2.54
CA SER A 342 2.35 8.34 2.33
C SER A 342 3.12 9.62 2.02
N ARG A 343 2.45 10.68 1.52
CA ARG A 343 3.08 12.01 1.35
C ARG A 343 3.74 12.58 2.62
N ASN A 344 3.32 12.09 3.79
CA ASN A 344 3.87 12.48 5.09
C ASN A 344 5.07 11.61 5.52
N GLY A 345 5.52 10.68 4.69
CA GLY A 345 6.63 9.76 4.96
C GLY A 345 6.21 8.36 5.38
N ILE A 346 7.12 7.63 6.02
CA ILE A 346 6.86 6.26 6.48
C ILE A 346 6.36 6.29 7.92
N ARG A 347 5.30 5.53 8.21
CA ARG A 347 4.90 5.22 9.58
C ARG A 347 4.97 3.72 9.87
N PHE A 348 5.08 3.42 11.16
CA PHE A 348 5.05 2.07 11.72
C PHE A 348 3.73 1.96 12.48
N THR A 349 2.85 1.07 12.03
CA THR A 349 1.48 0.95 12.54
C THR A 349 1.17 -0.48 12.96
N GLY A 350 0.60 -0.67 14.14
CA GLY A 350 0.21 -1.97 14.67
C GLY A 350 -1.11 -1.91 15.44
N ASN A 351 -1.45 -2.97 16.16
CA ASN A 351 -2.69 -3.08 16.94
C ASN A 351 -2.72 -2.20 18.21
N THR A 352 -1.65 -1.49 18.55
CA THR A 352 -1.52 -0.67 19.78
C THR A 352 -1.54 0.84 19.57
N GLN A 353 -1.90 1.35 18.39
CA GLN A 353 -1.77 2.79 18.07
C GLN A 353 -2.30 3.77 19.16
N PRO A 354 -3.49 3.57 19.78
CA PRO A 354 -3.96 4.50 20.82
C PRO A 354 -3.07 4.57 22.06
N LEU A 355 -2.38 3.48 22.40
CA LEU A 355 -1.43 3.45 23.52
C LEU A 355 -0.14 4.19 23.16
N ASN A 356 0.25 4.17 21.88
CA ASN A 356 1.48 4.78 21.41
C ASN A 356 1.51 6.29 21.66
N LEU A 357 0.39 7.01 21.43
CA LEU A 357 0.32 8.46 21.67
C LEU A 357 0.57 8.82 23.14
N ARG A 358 -0.08 8.11 24.05
CA ARG A 358 0.09 8.34 25.49
C ARG A 358 1.52 8.03 25.93
N THR A 359 2.04 6.86 25.54
CA THR A 359 3.41 6.45 25.90
C THR A 359 4.45 7.38 25.31
N PHE A 360 4.25 7.87 24.09
CA PHE A 360 5.08 8.88 23.43
C PHE A 360 5.11 10.20 24.22
N LEU A 361 3.96 10.70 24.64
CA LEU A 361 3.91 11.94 25.45
C LEU A 361 4.56 11.73 26.82
N GLN A 362 4.38 10.58 27.45
CA GLN A 362 5.07 10.24 28.70
C GLN A 362 6.59 10.19 28.52
N SER A 363 7.09 9.69 27.39
CA SER A 363 8.54 9.61 27.16
C SER A 363 9.18 10.97 26.85
N ILE A 364 8.43 11.90 26.23
CA ILE A 364 8.85 13.31 26.08
C ILE A 364 9.02 13.99 27.44
N TYR A 365 8.25 13.58 28.45
CA TYR A 365 8.23 14.19 29.79
C TYR A 365 8.69 13.24 30.90
N ALA A 366 9.75 12.46 30.66
CA ALA A 366 10.18 11.38 31.55
C ALA A 366 10.89 11.84 32.84
N THR A 367 11.62 12.96 32.82
CA THR A 367 12.37 13.46 34.00
C THR A 367 11.49 14.27 34.94
N GLU A 368 11.92 14.47 36.20
CA GLU A 368 11.14 15.23 37.17
C GLU A 368 10.86 16.68 36.71
N GLU A 369 11.89 17.39 36.25
CA GLU A 369 11.78 18.74 35.69
C GLU A 369 10.79 18.80 34.51
N GLN A 370 10.82 17.79 33.64
CA GLN A 370 9.91 17.71 32.50
C GLN A 370 8.47 17.39 32.95
N ARG A 371 8.30 16.57 33.99
CA ARG A 371 6.97 16.32 34.57
C ARG A 371 6.38 17.57 35.22
N GLU A 372 7.21 18.39 35.86
CA GLU A 372 6.78 19.70 36.36
C GLU A 372 6.37 20.64 35.22
N GLU A 373 7.16 20.68 34.12
CA GLU A 373 6.81 21.40 32.89
C GLU A 373 5.45 20.96 32.34
N LEU A 374 5.21 19.64 32.22
CA LEU A 374 3.93 19.08 31.80
C LEU A 374 2.79 19.50 32.74
N GLY A 375 3.01 19.42 34.05
CA GLY A 375 2.03 19.81 35.07
C GLY A 375 1.66 21.30 35.01
N TYR A 376 2.62 22.16 34.63
CA TYR A 376 2.42 23.58 34.39
C TYR A 376 1.69 23.86 33.07
N LEU A 377 2.08 23.16 32.01
CA LEU A 377 1.42 23.24 30.71
C LEU A 377 -0.05 22.88 30.82
N LEU A 378 -0.42 21.92 31.69
CA LEU A 378 -1.79 21.43 31.92
C LEU A 378 -2.43 21.94 33.24
N ARG A 379 -2.07 23.15 33.69
CA ARG A 379 -2.46 23.70 35.00
C ARG A 379 -3.97 23.84 35.26
N GLU A 380 -4.79 23.89 34.22
CA GLU A 380 -6.26 23.97 34.30
C GLU A 380 -6.89 22.69 34.86
N TYR A 381 -6.21 21.55 34.75
CA TYR A 381 -6.62 20.31 35.37
C TYR A 381 -6.20 20.32 36.84
N GLN A 382 -7.20 20.48 37.73
CA GLN A 382 -6.99 20.89 39.13
C GLN A 382 -6.51 19.76 40.07
N SER A 383 -6.56 18.49 39.67
CA SER A 383 -6.22 17.37 40.55
C SER A 383 -5.41 16.28 39.85
N GLY A 384 -4.59 15.58 40.64
CA GLY A 384 -3.76 14.45 40.19
C GLY A 384 -2.31 14.81 39.87
N THR A 385 -1.55 13.78 39.54
CA THR A 385 -0.18 13.88 39.04
C THR A 385 -0.16 14.50 37.62
N PRO A 386 0.99 14.98 37.12
CA PRO A 386 1.09 15.47 35.74
C PRO A 386 0.59 14.46 34.69
N TYR A 387 0.72 13.16 34.94
CA TYR A 387 0.19 12.13 34.06
C TYR A 387 -1.32 11.91 34.19
N ASP A 388 -1.90 12.10 35.38
CA ASP A 388 -3.37 12.12 35.51
C ASP A 388 -3.95 13.30 34.73
N LYS A 389 -3.30 14.47 34.79
CA LYS A 389 -3.69 15.65 34.00
C LYS A 389 -3.59 15.39 32.51
N LEU A 390 -2.51 14.71 32.07
CA LEU A 390 -2.37 14.28 30.67
C LEU A 390 -3.52 13.36 30.26
N ASP A 391 -3.94 12.42 31.10
CA ASP A 391 -5.06 11.52 30.81
C ASP A 391 -6.40 12.28 30.69
N TYR A 392 -6.61 13.35 31.45
CA TYR A 392 -7.77 14.24 31.26
C TYR A 392 -7.66 15.04 29.97
N PHE A 393 -6.49 15.62 29.70
CA PHE A 393 -6.24 16.39 28.48
C PHE A 393 -6.48 15.56 27.21
N LEU A 394 -5.98 14.33 27.15
CA LEU A 394 -6.16 13.43 26.00
C LEU A 394 -7.62 13.02 25.74
N ARG A 395 -8.53 13.22 26.69
CA ARG A 395 -9.97 12.96 26.49
C ARG A 395 -10.69 14.12 25.81
N ASP A 396 -10.23 15.34 26.06
CA ASP A 396 -10.94 16.56 25.69
C ASP A 396 -10.29 17.27 24.49
N ALA A 397 -8.97 17.20 24.36
CA ALA A 397 -8.20 17.95 23.38
C ALA A 397 -8.22 17.31 21.99
N ASP A 398 -8.25 18.16 20.96
CA ASP A 398 -7.97 17.70 19.60
C ASP A 398 -6.46 17.53 19.35
N GLU A 399 -6.12 16.82 18.27
CA GLU A 399 -4.74 16.47 17.94
C GLU A 399 -3.86 17.69 17.62
N ASN A 400 -4.44 18.77 17.09
CA ASN A 400 -3.71 19.99 16.77
C ASN A 400 -3.38 20.79 18.03
N GLU A 401 -4.32 20.85 18.98
CA GLU A 401 -4.08 21.42 20.31
C GLU A 401 -2.99 20.62 21.03
N LEU A 402 -3.07 19.29 21.00
CA LEU A 402 -2.09 18.39 21.59
C LEU A 402 -0.68 18.68 21.07
N LEU A 403 -0.49 18.70 19.74
CA LEU A 403 0.83 18.98 19.17
C LEU A 403 1.32 20.38 19.52
N SER A 404 0.47 21.41 19.39
CA SER A 404 0.86 22.79 19.66
C SER A 404 1.32 22.98 21.10
N ARG A 405 0.64 22.30 22.03
CA ARG A 405 0.79 22.54 23.47
C ARG A 405 1.82 21.65 24.13
N LEU A 406 1.98 20.40 23.67
CA LEU A 406 2.84 19.40 24.31
C LEU A 406 4.06 19.00 23.47
N VAL A 407 4.05 19.22 22.16
CA VAL A 407 5.18 18.83 21.28
C VAL A 407 5.93 20.04 20.77
N LEU A 408 5.22 21.02 20.23
CA LEU A 408 5.77 22.23 19.62
C LEU A 408 5.93 23.39 20.62
N SER A 409 5.64 23.16 21.91
CA SER A 409 5.70 24.20 22.94
C SER A 409 7.11 24.72 23.20
N THR A 410 8.13 23.85 23.15
CA THR A 410 9.53 24.24 23.26
C THR A 410 10.41 23.51 22.26
N ARG A 411 11.58 24.08 21.95
CA ARG A 411 12.61 23.36 21.18
C ARG A 411 13.04 22.06 21.87
N GLY A 412 13.04 22.06 23.21
CA GLY A 412 13.39 20.89 24.01
C GLY A 412 12.41 19.74 23.84
N SER A 413 11.10 20.01 23.96
CA SER A 413 10.05 19.01 23.73
C SER A 413 10.10 18.49 22.30
N LEU A 414 10.28 19.38 21.32
CA LEU A 414 10.35 19.01 19.91
C LEU A 414 11.51 18.05 19.60
N MET A 415 12.72 18.36 20.08
CA MET A 415 13.88 17.49 19.86
C MET A 415 13.73 16.14 20.57
N ARG A 416 13.07 16.09 21.73
CA ARG A 416 12.73 14.82 22.40
C ARG A 416 11.75 14.01 21.55
N SER A 417 10.71 14.63 21.02
CA SER A 417 9.76 13.99 20.12
C SER A 417 10.44 13.33 18.91
N PHE A 418 11.42 13.98 18.29
CA PHE A 418 12.15 13.41 17.16
C PHE A 418 12.91 12.14 17.54
N LYS A 419 13.53 12.13 18.72
CA LYS A 419 14.24 10.97 19.24
C LYS A 419 13.28 9.81 19.56
N GLU A 420 12.14 10.11 20.18
CA GLU A 420 11.16 9.11 20.61
C GLU A 420 10.44 8.45 19.44
N LEU A 421 10.21 9.17 18.33
CA LEU A 421 9.65 8.60 17.10
C LEU A 421 10.62 7.67 16.36
N ARG A 422 11.92 7.71 16.72
CA ARG A 422 13.05 6.90 16.22
C ARG A 422 13.37 6.99 14.72
N TYR A 423 12.35 6.93 13.86
CA TYR A 423 12.46 6.92 12.42
C TYR A 423 11.71 8.10 11.80
N GLY A 424 12.41 8.84 10.93
CA GLY A 424 11.84 9.90 10.13
C GLY A 424 12.83 11.05 9.95
N ARG A 425 12.67 11.75 8.83
CA ARG A 425 13.37 12.99 8.57
C ARG A 425 12.65 14.11 9.32
N PHE A 426 13.23 14.54 10.42
CA PHE A 426 12.71 15.64 11.23
C PHE A 426 13.69 16.80 11.29
N GLU A 427 13.18 18.00 11.02
CA GLU A 427 13.94 19.23 11.08
C GLU A 427 13.14 20.26 11.87
N VAL A 428 13.83 21.18 12.57
CA VAL A 428 13.16 22.28 13.28
C VAL A 428 12.61 23.24 12.21
N PRO A 429 11.32 23.58 12.24
CA PRO A 429 10.70 24.35 11.16
C PRO A 429 11.31 25.75 11.07
N ALA A 430 11.61 26.21 9.85
CA ALA A 430 12.15 27.56 9.62
C ALA A 430 11.03 28.60 9.39
N GLY A 431 9.81 28.15 9.07
CA GLY A 431 8.63 28.99 8.90
C GLY A 431 7.30 28.23 9.02
N PRO A 432 6.16 28.91 8.81
CA PRO A 432 4.83 28.34 9.00
C PRO A 432 4.53 27.13 8.09
N GLU A 433 5.03 27.14 6.86
CA GLU A 433 4.83 26.02 5.91
C GLU A 433 5.58 24.76 6.37
N ASP A 434 6.83 24.92 6.84
CA ASP A 434 7.61 23.81 7.41
C ASP A 434 6.95 23.27 8.67
N GLU A 435 6.40 24.15 9.51
CA GLU A 435 5.68 23.74 10.73
C GLU A 435 4.42 22.93 10.37
N GLN A 436 3.66 23.35 9.36
CA GLN A 436 2.49 22.61 8.91
C GLN A 436 2.86 21.23 8.34
N ARG A 437 3.94 21.15 7.56
CA ARG A 437 4.46 19.87 7.05
C ARG A 437 4.90 18.95 8.19
N LEU A 438 5.61 19.52 9.17
CA LEU A 438 6.06 18.79 10.35
C LEU A 438 4.88 18.28 11.19
N ARG A 439 3.85 19.09 11.40
CA ARG A 439 2.61 18.68 12.07
C ARG A 439 1.96 17.49 11.36
N GLY A 440 1.82 17.55 10.04
CA GLY A 440 1.32 16.44 9.22
C GLY A 440 2.12 15.16 9.39
N ARG A 441 3.46 15.25 9.38
CA ARG A 441 4.38 14.11 9.59
C ARG A 441 4.31 13.53 11.00
N LEU A 442 4.23 14.38 12.03
CA LEU A 442 4.09 13.95 13.42
C LEU A 442 2.77 13.20 13.63
N LEU A 443 1.64 13.78 13.23
CA LEU A 443 0.33 13.13 13.36
C LEU A 443 0.25 11.83 12.57
N TRP A 444 0.81 11.81 11.36
CA TRP A 444 0.93 10.61 10.54
C TRP A 444 1.62 9.47 11.27
N LYS A 445 2.80 9.73 11.86
CA LYS A 445 3.58 8.75 12.61
C LYS A 445 2.93 8.32 13.92
N LEU A 446 2.11 9.19 14.52
CA LEU A 446 1.33 8.89 15.73
C LEU A 446 0.03 8.11 15.44
N GLY A 447 -0.28 7.85 14.16
CA GLY A 447 -1.39 6.98 13.77
C GLY A 447 -2.56 7.68 13.08
N ARG A 448 -2.56 9.01 13.01
CA ARG A 448 -3.62 9.75 12.32
C ARG A 448 -3.73 9.31 10.86
N THR A 449 -4.95 9.08 10.39
CA THR A 449 -5.22 8.85 8.97
C THR A 449 -4.85 10.09 8.14
N GLN A 450 -4.54 9.90 6.86
CA GLN A 450 -4.34 11.04 5.98
C GLN A 450 -5.63 11.88 5.94
N GLU A 451 -5.47 13.19 5.88
CA GLU A 451 -6.60 14.08 5.63
C GLU A 451 -7.14 13.84 4.21
N PRO A 452 -8.46 13.71 4.04
CA PRO A 452 -9.05 13.59 2.71
C PRO A 452 -8.73 14.83 1.88
N PRO A 453 -8.59 14.68 0.55
CA PRO A 453 -8.38 15.83 -0.32
C PRO A 453 -9.59 16.79 -0.25
N PRO A 454 -9.37 18.07 -0.63
CA PRO A 454 -10.43 19.02 -0.91
C PRO A 454 -11.47 18.39 -1.85
N SER A 455 -12.75 18.70 -1.65
CA SER A 455 -13.77 18.14 -2.53
C SER A 455 -13.70 18.75 -3.94
N ASN A 456 -14.13 17.99 -4.95
CA ASN A 456 -13.99 18.39 -6.36
C ASN A 456 -14.68 19.73 -6.69
N ASP A 457 -15.76 20.06 -5.99
CA ASP A 457 -16.52 21.30 -6.13
C ASP A 457 -15.84 22.52 -5.47
N GLN A 458 -14.93 22.31 -4.53
CA GLN A 458 -14.36 23.40 -3.71
C GLN A 458 -13.53 24.39 -4.53
N ALA A 459 -12.80 23.93 -5.55
CA ALA A 459 -12.08 24.82 -6.46
C ALA A 459 -13.03 25.75 -7.20
N VAL A 460 -14.09 25.19 -7.80
CA VAL A 460 -15.14 25.93 -8.51
C VAL A 460 -15.79 26.98 -7.59
N LEU A 461 -16.15 26.60 -6.37
CA LEU A 461 -16.76 27.50 -5.38
C LEU A 461 -15.84 28.68 -5.01
N ARG A 462 -14.53 28.44 -4.82
CA ARG A 462 -13.57 29.53 -4.57
C ARG A 462 -13.49 30.53 -5.72
N HIS A 463 -13.57 30.07 -6.96
CA HIS A 463 -13.57 30.97 -8.12
C HIS A 463 -14.90 31.71 -8.29
N ILE A 464 -16.02 31.12 -7.88
CA ILE A 464 -17.32 31.82 -7.83
C ILE A 464 -17.26 32.99 -6.83
N ASP A 465 -16.65 32.79 -5.65
CA ASP A 465 -16.50 33.87 -4.68
C ASP A 465 -15.64 35.02 -5.22
N ARG A 466 -14.59 34.71 -6.01
CA ARG A 466 -13.83 35.74 -6.74
C ARG A 466 -14.68 36.49 -7.76
N ILE A 467 -15.59 35.82 -8.48
CA ILE A 467 -16.52 36.50 -9.40
C ILE A 467 -17.46 37.44 -8.64
N ARG A 468 -17.91 37.06 -7.44
CA ARG A 468 -18.70 37.95 -6.58
C ARG A 468 -17.89 39.17 -6.12
N GLU A 469 -16.59 39.02 -5.88
CA GLU A 469 -15.72 40.16 -5.56
C GLU A 469 -15.55 41.13 -6.74
N VAL A 470 -15.66 40.67 -7.99
CA VAL A 470 -15.62 41.54 -9.18
C VAL A 470 -16.80 42.53 -9.20
N GLU A 471 -17.93 42.20 -8.58
CA GLU A 471 -19.06 43.12 -8.41
C GLU A 471 -18.62 44.43 -7.75
N ASN A 472 -17.74 44.35 -6.75
CA ASN A 472 -17.22 45.54 -6.06
C ASN A 472 -16.27 46.37 -6.94
N VAL A 473 -15.64 45.77 -7.94
CA VAL A 473 -14.68 46.42 -8.86
C VAL A 473 -15.39 47.11 -10.03
N GLU A 474 -16.50 46.56 -10.54
CA GLU A 474 -17.27 47.17 -11.62
C GLU A 474 -17.72 48.60 -11.25
N TYR A 475 -18.14 48.81 -10.01
CA TYR A 475 -18.53 50.12 -9.49
C TYR A 475 -17.36 51.12 -9.38
N ALA A 476 -16.12 50.64 -9.27
CA ALA A 476 -14.94 51.48 -9.04
C ALA A 476 -14.11 51.79 -10.30
N ALA A 477 -14.04 50.86 -11.26
CA ALA A 477 -13.00 50.86 -12.30
C ALA A 477 -13.48 51.14 -13.74
N GLY A 478 -14.79 51.25 -14.00
CA GLY A 478 -15.29 51.46 -15.36
C GLY A 478 -14.72 50.42 -16.34
N THR A 479 -14.18 50.83 -17.49
CA THR A 479 -13.70 49.90 -18.55
C THR A 479 -12.61 48.89 -18.16
N GLU A 480 -11.89 49.08 -17.04
CA GLU A 480 -10.91 48.10 -16.55
C GLU A 480 -11.55 46.86 -15.92
N TRP A 481 -12.83 46.92 -15.53
CA TRP A 481 -13.55 45.79 -14.91
C TRP A 481 -13.60 44.57 -15.83
N ALA A 482 -13.71 44.77 -17.15
CA ALA A 482 -13.80 43.69 -18.13
C ALA A 482 -12.54 42.82 -18.17
N THR A 483 -11.37 43.38 -17.85
CA THR A 483 -10.10 42.63 -17.78
C THR A 483 -10.07 41.75 -16.53
N VAL A 484 -10.47 42.29 -15.38
CA VAL A 484 -10.56 41.54 -14.11
C VAL A 484 -11.62 40.44 -14.21
N ALA A 485 -12.80 40.75 -14.74
CA ALA A 485 -13.89 39.81 -14.99
C ALA A 485 -13.48 38.70 -15.96
N ARG A 486 -12.69 39.03 -17.00
CA ARG A 486 -12.17 38.02 -17.93
C ARG A 486 -11.21 37.06 -17.23
N SER A 487 -10.28 37.56 -16.41
CA SER A 487 -9.36 36.70 -15.66
C SER A 487 -10.11 35.78 -14.70
N ALA A 488 -10.97 36.34 -13.85
CA ALA A 488 -11.75 35.56 -12.89
C ALA A 488 -12.71 34.57 -13.57
N GLY A 489 -13.31 34.97 -14.70
CA GLY A 489 -14.23 34.14 -15.47
C GLY A 489 -13.52 32.98 -16.16
N LEU A 490 -12.35 33.21 -16.74
CA LEU A 490 -11.56 32.14 -17.37
C LEU A 490 -11.15 31.08 -16.34
N ASP A 491 -10.65 31.49 -15.18
CA ASP A 491 -10.27 30.56 -14.11
C ASP A 491 -11.49 29.72 -13.65
N LEU A 492 -12.64 30.38 -13.44
CA LEU A 492 -13.89 29.69 -13.08
C LEU A 492 -14.29 28.64 -14.12
N PHE A 493 -14.30 29.00 -15.41
CA PHE A 493 -14.78 28.08 -16.43
C PHE A 493 -13.81 26.93 -16.70
N VAL A 494 -12.49 27.12 -16.51
CA VAL A 494 -11.51 26.03 -16.55
C VAL A 494 -11.78 25.02 -15.42
N GLU A 495 -12.01 25.51 -14.20
CA GLU A 495 -12.35 24.63 -13.07
C GLU A 495 -13.72 23.97 -13.25
N ALA A 496 -14.71 24.69 -13.81
CA ALA A 496 -16.03 24.13 -14.11
C ALA A 496 -15.96 23.04 -15.19
N GLU A 497 -15.14 23.21 -16.24
CA GLU A 497 -14.87 22.18 -17.25
C GLU A 497 -14.23 20.94 -16.60
N SER A 498 -13.22 21.12 -15.76
CA SER A 498 -12.56 20.03 -15.04
C SER A 498 -13.52 19.26 -14.13
N PHE A 499 -14.35 19.99 -13.36
CA PHE A 499 -15.36 19.43 -12.47
C PHE A 499 -16.42 18.63 -13.25
N LEU A 500 -17.01 19.22 -14.31
CA LEU A 500 -18.05 18.56 -15.10
C LEU A 500 -17.51 17.35 -15.87
N ALA A 501 -16.26 17.39 -16.33
CA ALA A 501 -15.60 16.23 -16.91
C ALA A 501 -15.50 15.09 -15.87
N SER A 502 -14.97 15.37 -14.68
CA SER A 502 -14.86 14.40 -13.59
C SER A 502 -16.22 13.83 -13.16
N ALA A 503 -17.24 14.68 -13.01
CA ALA A 503 -18.59 14.28 -12.65
C ALA A 503 -19.25 13.39 -13.73
N THR A 504 -19.11 13.76 -15.00
CA THR A 504 -19.64 12.97 -16.12
C THR A 504 -18.95 11.62 -16.23
N GLU A 505 -17.62 11.60 -16.19
CA GLU A 505 -16.81 10.38 -16.25
C GLU A 505 -17.16 9.44 -15.08
N PHE A 506 -17.24 9.99 -13.86
CA PHE A 506 -17.56 9.20 -12.67
C PHE A 506 -19.00 8.71 -12.68
N ALA A 507 -19.99 9.55 -12.99
CA ALA A 507 -21.40 9.16 -13.01
C ALA A 507 -21.67 8.07 -14.07
N CYS A 508 -21.09 8.21 -15.26
CA CYS A 508 -21.23 7.21 -16.32
C CYS A 508 -20.63 5.87 -15.88
N TRP A 509 -19.40 5.88 -15.35
CA TRP A 509 -18.75 4.69 -14.82
C TRP A 509 -19.51 4.07 -13.64
N LEU A 510 -19.90 4.86 -12.65
CA LEU A 510 -20.63 4.43 -11.47
C LEU A 510 -21.90 3.65 -11.83
N LEU A 511 -22.70 4.20 -12.74
CA LEU A 511 -24.02 3.68 -13.08
C LEU A 511 -23.97 2.53 -14.09
N THR A 512 -23.00 2.55 -15.00
CA THR A 512 -23.01 1.64 -16.16
C THR A 512 -21.90 0.59 -16.13
N ASN A 513 -20.88 0.70 -15.27
CA ASN A 513 -19.83 -0.32 -15.17
C ASN A 513 -20.28 -1.52 -14.31
N ASP A 514 -19.67 -2.68 -14.59
CA ASP A 514 -19.80 -3.86 -13.74
C ASP A 514 -18.71 -3.88 -12.66
N HIS A 515 -19.02 -3.35 -11.48
CA HIS A 515 -18.09 -3.33 -10.34
C HIS A 515 -17.90 -4.68 -9.64
N CYS A 516 -18.56 -5.73 -10.15
CA CYS A 516 -18.43 -7.11 -9.66
C CYS A 516 -17.96 -8.09 -10.75
N GLY A 517 -17.62 -7.60 -11.95
CA GLY A 517 -17.26 -8.43 -13.09
C GLY A 517 -15.86 -9.05 -12.99
N ARG A 518 -14.97 -8.38 -12.25
CA ARG A 518 -13.56 -8.77 -12.05
C ARG A 518 -13.17 -8.62 -10.58
N LYS A 519 -12.44 -9.59 -10.05
CA LYS A 519 -12.17 -9.73 -8.60
C LYS A 519 -11.18 -8.67 -8.09
N GLU A 520 -10.23 -8.32 -8.92
CA GLU A 520 -9.23 -7.27 -8.82
C GLU A 520 -9.82 -5.85 -8.84
N GLU A 521 -10.94 -5.65 -9.51
CA GLU A 521 -11.59 -4.35 -9.74
C GLU A 521 -12.82 -4.17 -8.85
N LEU A 522 -13.04 -5.07 -7.89
CA LEU A 522 -14.16 -5.01 -6.96
C LEU A 522 -14.16 -3.69 -6.22
N PHE A 523 -15.06 -2.80 -6.63
CA PHE A 523 -15.28 -1.50 -5.99
C PHE A 523 -14.00 -0.67 -5.84
N VAL A 524 -13.17 -0.64 -6.88
CA VAL A 524 -11.99 0.23 -6.97
C VAL A 524 -12.21 1.28 -8.06
N TYR A 525 -12.10 2.55 -7.69
CA TYR A 525 -12.19 3.68 -8.61
C TYR A 525 -10.79 4.16 -9.02
N SER A 526 -10.56 4.29 -10.32
CA SER A 526 -9.45 5.07 -10.90
C SER A 526 -10.02 6.03 -11.94
N ARG A 527 -9.44 7.23 -12.03
CA ARG A 527 -9.89 8.26 -12.98
C ARG A 527 -9.64 7.80 -14.42
N ALA A 528 -8.50 7.20 -14.72
CA ALA A 528 -8.19 6.64 -16.04
C ALA A 528 -9.20 5.58 -16.48
N LYS A 529 -9.57 4.64 -15.59
CA LYS A 529 -10.59 3.60 -15.87
C LYS A 529 -11.96 4.23 -16.13
N SER A 530 -12.37 5.16 -15.29
CA SER A 530 -13.65 5.87 -15.42
C SER A 530 -13.75 6.67 -16.71
N ARG A 531 -12.67 7.37 -17.12
CA ARG A 531 -12.59 8.05 -18.42
C ARG A 531 -12.70 7.09 -19.60
N ALA A 532 -11.90 6.02 -19.60
CA ALA A 532 -11.89 5.03 -20.68
C ALA A 532 -13.27 4.38 -20.84
N TRP A 533 -13.91 4.03 -19.73
CA TRP A 533 -15.27 3.47 -19.72
C TRP A 533 -16.28 4.46 -20.27
N SER A 534 -16.27 5.70 -19.79
CA SER A 534 -17.22 6.75 -20.20
C SER A 534 -17.08 7.08 -21.68
N ALA A 535 -15.85 7.14 -22.19
CA ALA A 535 -15.61 7.29 -23.62
C ALA A 535 -16.22 6.12 -24.43
N SER A 536 -16.09 4.88 -23.95
CA SER A 536 -16.66 3.72 -24.64
C SER A 536 -18.20 3.73 -24.70
N VAL A 537 -18.86 4.31 -23.70
CA VAL A 537 -20.32 4.43 -23.62
C VAL A 537 -20.82 5.64 -24.41
N LEU A 538 -20.26 6.83 -24.16
CA LEU A 538 -20.73 8.09 -24.73
C LEU A 538 -20.40 8.24 -26.22
N SER A 539 -19.35 7.58 -26.73
CA SER A 539 -19.03 7.60 -28.17
C SER A 539 -20.04 6.81 -29.02
N GLN A 540 -20.88 5.98 -28.41
CA GLN A 540 -21.93 5.23 -29.11
C GLN A 540 -23.25 6.03 -29.22
N GLU A 541 -23.31 7.21 -28.61
CA GLU A 541 -24.51 8.05 -28.60
C GLU A 541 -24.59 8.95 -29.85
N SER A 542 -25.62 8.73 -30.69
CA SER A 542 -26.16 9.53 -31.81
C SER A 542 -25.20 10.37 -32.69
N ASP A 543 -25.47 10.41 -34.00
CA ASP A 543 -24.67 11.17 -34.99
C ASP A 543 -24.48 12.69 -34.70
N ASN A 544 -25.33 13.31 -33.88
CA ASN A 544 -25.27 14.75 -33.56
C ASN A 544 -24.52 15.07 -32.25
N PHE A 545 -23.94 14.08 -31.59
CA PHE A 545 -23.15 14.25 -30.37
C PHE A 545 -21.77 13.63 -30.58
N THR A 546 -20.71 14.37 -30.27
CA THR A 546 -19.33 13.87 -30.41
C THR A 546 -18.58 14.09 -29.12
N TYR A 547 -18.21 12.99 -28.47
CA TYR A 547 -17.41 12.97 -27.26
C TYR A 547 -15.97 12.58 -27.62
N ASP A 548 -14.98 13.42 -27.28
CA ASP A 548 -13.56 13.11 -27.48
C ASP A 548 -13.10 12.11 -26.41
N PRO A 549 -12.69 10.88 -26.78
CA PRO A 549 -12.16 9.88 -25.85
C PRO A 549 -10.90 10.32 -25.10
N ALA A 550 -10.15 11.29 -25.64
CA ALA A 550 -8.98 11.86 -24.99
C ALA A 550 -9.33 12.83 -23.85
N GLY A 551 -10.62 13.07 -23.59
CA GLY A 551 -11.08 13.97 -22.52
C GLY A 551 -11.02 15.46 -22.88
N ARG A 552 -10.71 15.83 -24.13
CA ARG A 552 -10.64 17.23 -24.58
C ARG A 552 -12.01 17.76 -25.02
N ASN A 553 -13.00 17.59 -24.14
CA ASN A 553 -14.38 17.97 -24.40
C ASN A 553 -14.62 19.44 -24.00
N SER A 554 -15.29 20.21 -24.88
CA SER A 554 -15.66 21.58 -24.55
C SER A 554 -16.76 21.62 -23.48
N LEU A 555 -16.89 22.75 -22.78
CA LEU A 555 -17.95 22.95 -21.78
C LEU A 555 -19.36 22.61 -22.28
N GLY A 556 -19.69 22.98 -23.53
CA GLY A 556 -20.99 22.65 -24.13
C GLY A 556 -21.20 21.14 -24.29
N VAL A 557 -20.16 20.40 -24.71
CA VAL A 557 -20.20 18.93 -24.82
C VAL A 557 -20.34 18.30 -23.44
N LEU A 558 -19.64 18.81 -22.42
CA LEU A 558 -19.75 18.30 -21.05
C LEU A 558 -21.13 18.52 -20.44
N ILE A 559 -21.74 19.68 -20.67
CA ILE A 559 -23.13 19.97 -20.25
C ILE A 559 -24.09 18.95 -20.89
N GLU A 560 -24.02 18.78 -22.22
CA GLU A 560 -24.85 17.81 -22.94
C GLU A 560 -24.59 16.35 -22.48
N SER A 561 -23.35 16.02 -22.13
CA SER A 561 -22.96 14.68 -21.67
C SER A 561 -23.74 14.26 -20.42
N LEU A 562 -24.05 15.18 -19.49
CA LEU A 562 -24.87 14.87 -18.31
C LEU A 562 -26.24 14.31 -18.70
N LEU A 563 -26.89 14.91 -19.71
CA LEU A 563 -28.17 14.44 -20.23
C LEU A 563 -28.03 13.07 -20.89
N ARG A 564 -26.94 12.85 -21.64
CA ARG A 564 -26.68 11.55 -22.29
C ARG A 564 -26.46 10.43 -21.29
N VAL A 565 -25.71 10.67 -20.22
CA VAL A 565 -25.55 9.69 -19.13
C VAL A 565 -26.90 9.34 -18.50
N ALA A 566 -27.75 10.34 -18.25
CA ALA A 566 -29.09 10.11 -17.71
C ALA A 566 -29.95 9.23 -18.63
N GLN A 567 -29.95 9.50 -19.94
CA GLN A 567 -30.68 8.73 -20.96
C GLN A 567 -30.16 7.29 -21.08
N VAL A 568 -28.83 7.09 -21.02
CA VAL A 568 -28.22 5.75 -21.02
C VAL A 568 -28.64 4.97 -19.78
N ALA A 569 -28.56 5.58 -18.60
CA ALA A 569 -28.96 4.96 -17.34
C ALA A 569 -30.45 4.57 -17.33
N GLU A 570 -31.32 5.46 -17.81
CA GLU A 570 -32.77 5.21 -17.92
C GLU A 570 -33.07 4.05 -18.87
N ARG A 571 -32.53 4.07 -20.10
CA ARG A 571 -32.69 2.95 -21.05
C ARG A 571 -32.15 1.63 -20.50
N THR A 572 -31.08 1.69 -19.69
CA THR A 572 -30.51 0.51 -19.04
C THR A 572 -31.46 -0.08 -18.00
N VAL A 573 -32.09 0.77 -17.19
CA VAL A 573 -33.12 0.36 -16.21
C VAL A 573 -34.36 -0.19 -16.91
N GLU A 574 -34.83 0.44 -17.97
CA GLU A 574 -36.00 -0.01 -18.76
C GLU A 574 -35.77 -1.39 -19.40
N ASN A 575 -34.52 -1.71 -19.75
CA ASN A 575 -34.12 -2.97 -20.40
C ASN A 575 -33.25 -3.84 -19.47
N ALA A 576 -33.49 -3.81 -18.15
CA ALA A 576 -32.67 -4.50 -17.15
C ALA A 576 -32.45 -5.99 -17.45
N ASP A 577 -33.47 -6.69 -17.98
CA ASP A 577 -33.39 -8.11 -18.34
C ASP A 577 -32.27 -8.44 -19.35
N MET A 578 -31.88 -7.48 -20.20
CA MET A 578 -30.79 -7.66 -21.17
C MET A 578 -29.40 -7.70 -20.52
N TYR A 579 -29.30 -7.23 -19.27
CA TYR A 579 -28.03 -7.07 -18.56
C TYR A 579 -27.85 -8.09 -17.42
N VAL A 580 -28.75 -9.06 -17.27
CA VAL A 580 -28.63 -10.10 -16.24
C VAL A 580 -27.40 -10.97 -16.52
N LYS A 581 -26.55 -11.17 -15.51
CA LYS A 581 -25.36 -12.01 -15.61
C LYS A 581 -25.74 -13.48 -15.68
N GLN A 582 -24.93 -14.26 -16.40
CA GLN A 582 -25.08 -15.72 -16.46
C GLN A 582 -24.42 -16.46 -15.28
N SER A 583 -23.76 -15.75 -14.35
CA SER A 583 -23.08 -16.38 -13.21
C SER A 583 -24.00 -16.51 -11.99
N ASP A 584 -23.86 -17.61 -11.26
CA ASP A 584 -24.65 -17.94 -10.06
C ASP A 584 -24.31 -17.08 -8.81
N GLY A 585 -23.44 -16.08 -8.96
CA GLY A 585 -22.87 -15.34 -7.83
C GLY A 585 -21.98 -16.22 -6.92
N PRO A 586 -21.61 -15.73 -5.73
CA PRO A 586 -20.74 -16.45 -4.81
C PRO A 586 -21.48 -17.60 -4.12
N THR A 587 -20.78 -18.72 -3.87
CA THR A 587 -21.36 -19.96 -3.35
C THR A 587 -22.18 -19.77 -2.06
N TYR A 588 -21.75 -18.86 -1.18
CA TYR A 588 -22.40 -18.65 0.12
C TYR A 588 -23.86 -18.18 0.00
N SER A 589 -24.22 -17.49 -1.08
CA SER A 589 -25.58 -16.95 -1.29
C SER A 589 -26.64 -18.06 -1.33
N LYS A 590 -26.23 -19.29 -1.68
CA LYS A 590 -27.08 -20.48 -1.73
C LYS A 590 -27.31 -21.12 -0.36
N TYR A 591 -26.46 -20.82 0.63
CA TYR A 591 -26.43 -21.53 1.92
C TYR A 591 -26.72 -20.66 3.14
N THR A 592 -26.73 -19.33 3.01
CA THR A 592 -27.04 -18.44 4.14
C THR A 592 -27.85 -17.22 3.71
N GLN A 593 -28.73 -16.77 4.61
CA GLN A 593 -29.46 -15.50 4.48
C GLN A 593 -28.79 -14.37 5.26
N LEU A 594 -27.73 -14.65 6.03
CA LEU A 594 -27.00 -13.64 6.82
C LEU A 594 -26.18 -12.69 5.93
N ARG A 595 -25.77 -13.19 4.77
CA ARG A 595 -25.02 -12.43 3.75
C ARG A 595 -25.81 -12.46 2.46
N ILE A 596 -25.98 -11.32 1.83
CA ILE A 596 -26.68 -11.21 0.56
C ILE A 596 -25.70 -10.83 -0.55
N TYR A 597 -26.05 -11.21 -1.79
CA TYR A 597 -25.32 -10.79 -2.98
C TYR A 597 -26.35 -10.20 -3.98
N PRO A 598 -26.48 -8.86 -4.04
CA PRO A 598 -27.51 -8.21 -4.84
C PRO A 598 -27.08 -7.89 -6.28
N PHE A 599 -25.81 -8.15 -6.66
CA PHE A 599 -25.23 -7.71 -7.93
C PHE A 599 -25.48 -8.70 -9.08
N ASN A 600 -26.69 -8.68 -9.61
CA ASN A 600 -27.14 -9.63 -10.62
C ASN A 600 -26.96 -9.14 -12.06
N HIS A 601 -26.62 -7.86 -12.26
CA HIS A 601 -26.55 -7.25 -13.59
C HIS A 601 -25.13 -6.79 -13.94
N SER A 602 -24.80 -6.78 -15.23
CA SER A 602 -23.55 -6.21 -15.75
C SER A 602 -23.55 -4.68 -15.77
N ARG A 603 -24.63 -4.04 -15.29
CA ARG A 603 -24.81 -2.59 -15.21
C ARG A 603 -25.30 -2.24 -13.81
N MET A 604 -24.47 -1.53 -13.04
CA MET A 604 -24.72 -1.29 -11.62
C MET A 604 -26.06 -0.60 -11.32
N VAL A 605 -26.53 0.30 -12.20
CA VAL A 605 -27.81 1.02 -12.01
C VAL A 605 -29.00 0.07 -11.81
N CYS A 606 -28.98 -1.12 -12.43
CA CYS A 606 -30.03 -2.14 -12.28
C CYS A 606 -30.04 -2.79 -10.88
N ASP A 607 -28.90 -2.77 -10.18
CA ASP A 607 -28.72 -3.36 -8.84
C ASP A 607 -28.90 -2.33 -7.70
N LEU A 608 -29.34 -1.10 -8.03
CA LEU A 608 -29.71 -0.05 -7.08
C LEU A 608 -31.20 -0.10 -6.71
N THR A 609 -31.57 0.54 -5.61
CA THR A 609 -32.99 0.75 -5.29
C THR A 609 -33.68 1.64 -6.33
N ARG A 610 -34.98 1.46 -6.57
CA ARG A 610 -35.75 2.31 -7.51
C ARG A 610 -35.69 3.80 -7.18
N GLN A 611 -35.69 4.14 -5.89
CA GLN A 611 -35.55 5.51 -5.44
C GLN A 611 -34.16 6.07 -5.77
N SER A 612 -33.10 5.27 -5.60
CA SER A 612 -31.74 5.66 -6.00
C SER A 612 -31.63 5.85 -7.51
N GLN A 613 -32.21 4.94 -8.30
CA GLN A 613 -32.24 5.07 -9.76
C GLN A 613 -32.86 6.41 -10.20
N SER A 614 -34.06 6.74 -9.71
CA SER A 614 -34.72 8.00 -10.07
C SER A 614 -33.94 9.21 -9.58
N THR A 615 -33.47 9.20 -8.32
CA THR A 615 -32.73 10.32 -7.72
C THR A 615 -31.47 10.66 -8.52
N LEU A 616 -30.70 9.64 -8.92
CA LEU A 616 -29.44 9.84 -9.65
C LEU A 616 -29.70 10.33 -11.09
N ILE A 617 -30.70 9.77 -11.77
CA ILE A 617 -31.09 10.19 -13.14
C ILE A 617 -31.63 11.63 -13.14
N ASP A 618 -32.48 11.97 -12.16
CA ASP A 618 -33.06 13.30 -12.04
C ASP A 618 -32.00 14.36 -11.69
N ALA A 619 -31.04 14.03 -10.83
CA ALA A 619 -29.93 14.94 -10.50
C ALA A 619 -29.08 15.29 -11.74
N LEU A 620 -28.81 14.34 -12.63
CA LEU A 620 -28.11 14.59 -13.89
C LEU A 620 -28.91 15.52 -14.81
N ARG A 621 -30.23 15.29 -14.93
CA ARG A 621 -31.13 16.13 -15.73
C ARG A 621 -31.27 17.54 -15.17
N GLU A 622 -31.39 17.65 -13.86
CA GLU A 622 -31.49 18.93 -13.15
C GLU A 622 -30.22 19.75 -13.37
N ALA A 623 -29.04 19.16 -13.14
CA ALA A 623 -27.75 19.82 -13.36
C ALA A 623 -27.60 20.31 -14.80
N HIS A 624 -27.91 19.46 -15.79
CA HIS A 624 -27.96 19.86 -17.20
C HIS A 624 -28.89 21.06 -17.44
N SER A 625 -30.14 20.97 -16.97
CA SER A 625 -31.14 22.02 -17.19
C SER A 625 -30.76 23.36 -16.55
N THR A 626 -30.11 23.31 -15.38
CA THR A 626 -29.62 24.48 -14.65
C THR A 626 -28.50 25.19 -15.42
N LEU A 627 -27.52 24.43 -15.93
CA LEU A 627 -26.41 24.97 -16.72
C LEU A 627 -26.89 25.58 -18.06
N VAL A 628 -27.84 24.93 -18.74
CA VAL A 628 -28.44 25.44 -19.98
C VAL A 628 -29.24 26.73 -19.72
N ARG A 629 -30.08 26.76 -18.68
CA ARG A 629 -30.88 27.93 -18.33
C ARG A 629 -30.03 29.13 -17.93
N ALA A 630 -28.92 28.87 -17.23
CA ALA A 630 -27.93 29.89 -16.86
C ALA A 630 -27.03 30.33 -18.03
N LYS A 631 -27.18 29.72 -19.22
CA LYS A 631 -26.42 30.04 -20.45
C LYS A 631 -24.90 29.95 -20.27
N VAL A 632 -24.45 29.01 -19.44
CA VAL A 632 -23.03 28.87 -19.01
C VAL A 632 -22.09 28.80 -20.22
N ALA A 633 -22.38 27.95 -21.21
CA ALA A 633 -21.54 27.80 -22.40
C ALA A 633 -21.50 29.08 -23.28
N GLU A 634 -22.62 29.79 -23.40
CA GLU A 634 -22.71 31.04 -24.16
C GLU A 634 -21.85 32.14 -23.51
N VAL A 635 -21.96 32.30 -22.18
CA VAL A 635 -21.20 33.29 -21.40
C VAL A 635 -19.70 33.01 -21.46
N ARG A 636 -19.29 31.75 -21.30
CA ARG A 636 -17.90 31.32 -21.45
C ARG A 636 -17.33 31.66 -22.81
N ASN A 637 -18.06 31.40 -23.89
CA ASN A 637 -17.60 31.72 -25.25
C ASN A 637 -17.45 33.23 -25.46
N ARG A 638 -18.36 34.04 -24.89
CA ARG A 638 -18.32 35.50 -25.00
C ARG A 638 -17.16 36.17 -24.27
N LEU A 639 -16.59 35.55 -23.23
CA LEU A 639 -15.43 36.09 -22.51
C LEU A 639 -14.18 36.27 -23.39
N GLY A 640 -14.03 35.44 -24.42
CA GLY A 640 -12.93 35.51 -25.39
C GLY A 640 -13.16 36.49 -26.55
N HIS A 641 -14.32 37.13 -26.63
CA HIS A 641 -14.67 38.06 -27.72
C HIS A 641 -14.42 39.52 -27.37
N ALA A 642 -14.53 40.40 -28.38
CA ALA A 642 -14.33 41.84 -28.25
C ALA A 642 -15.33 42.48 -27.26
N PRO A 643 -15.01 43.67 -26.68
CA PRO A 643 -15.83 44.33 -25.65
C PRO A 643 -17.31 44.51 -26.01
N SER A 644 -17.63 44.71 -27.29
CA SER A 644 -19.01 44.88 -27.78
C SER A 644 -19.90 43.66 -27.59
N THR A 645 -19.30 42.47 -27.44
CA THR A 645 -19.99 41.18 -27.25
C THR A 645 -19.69 40.56 -25.89
N PHE A 646 -18.94 41.25 -25.03
CA PHE A 646 -18.55 40.76 -23.71
C PHE A 646 -19.80 40.52 -22.84
N PRO A 647 -19.82 39.49 -21.97
CA PRO A 647 -20.96 39.23 -21.10
C PRO A 647 -21.14 40.37 -20.09
N THR A 648 -22.39 40.67 -19.74
CA THR A 648 -22.67 41.62 -18.64
C THR A 648 -22.31 41.00 -17.30
N LEU A 649 -22.10 41.81 -16.24
CA LEU A 649 -21.88 41.24 -14.90
C LEU A 649 -23.04 40.33 -14.47
N THR A 650 -24.28 40.72 -14.77
CA THR A 650 -25.47 39.89 -14.50
C THR A 650 -25.46 38.56 -15.26
N ASP A 651 -24.88 38.51 -16.48
CA ASP A 651 -24.69 37.25 -17.19
C ASP A 651 -23.62 36.38 -16.51
N LEU A 652 -22.51 36.99 -16.05
CA LEU A 652 -21.42 36.29 -15.36
C LEU A 652 -21.86 35.72 -14.00
N ILE A 653 -22.53 36.51 -13.17
CA ILE A 653 -23.03 36.07 -11.87
C ILE A 653 -24.04 34.93 -12.05
N ARG A 654 -24.99 35.07 -12.99
CA ARG A 654 -25.98 34.02 -13.27
C ARG A 654 -25.32 32.72 -13.76
N ALA A 655 -24.29 32.81 -14.60
CA ALA A 655 -23.54 31.65 -15.03
C ALA A 655 -22.78 31.01 -13.86
N ALA A 656 -22.14 31.81 -13.00
CA ALA A 656 -21.43 31.34 -11.82
C ALA A 656 -22.36 30.65 -10.81
N GLU A 657 -23.54 31.23 -10.56
CA GLU A 657 -24.58 30.62 -9.72
C GLU A 657 -25.15 29.33 -10.33
N GLY A 658 -25.36 29.29 -11.65
CA GLY A 658 -25.78 28.09 -12.35
C GLY A 658 -24.75 26.95 -12.23
N VAL A 659 -23.46 27.27 -12.33
CA VAL A 659 -22.37 26.32 -12.08
C VAL A 659 -22.36 25.85 -10.63
N SER A 660 -22.52 26.76 -9.67
CA SER A 660 -22.58 26.44 -8.23
C SER A 660 -23.72 25.48 -7.90
N ALA A 661 -24.92 25.77 -8.41
CA ALA A 661 -26.11 24.95 -8.20
C ALA A 661 -25.93 23.56 -8.81
N ALA A 662 -25.45 23.47 -10.05
CA ALA A 662 -25.18 22.19 -10.70
C ALA A 662 -24.11 21.37 -9.95
N ALA A 663 -23.04 22.01 -9.49
CA ALA A 663 -22.00 21.36 -8.71
C ALA A 663 -22.52 20.81 -7.38
N THR A 664 -23.37 21.59 -6.70
CA THR A 664 -24.04 21.17 -5.46
C THR A 664 -24.96 19.97 -5.72
N THR A 665 -25.83 20.04 -6.74
CA THR A 665 -26.74 18.94 -7.11
C THR A 665 -25.99 17.65 -7.38
N LEU A 666 -24.95 17.68 -8.22
CA LEU A 666 -24.16 16.49 -8.57
C LEU A 666 -23.41 15.93 -7.35
N THR A 667 -22.81 16.80 -6.53
CA THR A 667 -22.02 16.36 -5.37
C THR A 667 -22.92 15.78 -4.27
N SER A 668 -24.07 16.42 -3.99
CA SER A 668 -25.04 15.92 -3.01
C SER A 668 -25.68 14.60 -3.43
N ALA A 669 -25.83 14.36 -4.74
CA ALA A 669 -26.30 13.08 -5.27
C ALA A 669 -25.21 11.97 -5.24
N GLY A 670 -23.96 12.29 -4.90
CA GLY A 670 -22.84 11.35 -4.97
C GLY A 670 -22.44 10.98 -6.40
N LEU A 671 -22.67 11.88 -7.37
CA LEU A 671 -22.29 11.74 -8.78
C LEU A 671 -20.91 12.36 -9.07
N THR A 672 -20.16 12.68 -8.04
CA THR A 672 -18.77 13.12 -8.10
C THR A 672 -17.92 12.19 -7.23
N PRO A 673 -16.64 11.94 -7.58
CA PRO A 673 -15.77 11.08 -6.79
C PRO A 673 -15.27 11.82 -5.54
N THR A 674 -16.14 12.04 -4.56
CA THR A 674 -15.81 12.72 -3.30
C THR A 674 -15.21 11.73 -2.32
N VAL A 675 -13.97 11.99 -1.89
CA VAL A 675 -13.23 11.13 -0.98
C VAL A 675 -13.52 11.51 0.47
N PHE A 676 -13.90 10.51 1.27
CA PHE A 676 -14.14 10.63 2.69
C PHE A 676 -13.08 9.86 3.47
N GLY A 677 -12.53 10.47 4.51
CA GLY A 677 -11.64 9.84 5.49
C GLY A 677 -12.40 9.39 6.73
N PHE A 678 -11.96 8.30 7.35
CA PHE A 678 -12.51 7.83 8.63
C PHE A 678 -12.23 8.84 9.75
N GLU A 679 -13.26 9.16 10.53
CA GLU A 679 -13.17 10.10 11.65
C GLU A 679 -13.43 9.41 12.99
N SER A 680 -14.52 8.67 13.12
CA SER A 680 -14.90 8.05 14.39
C SER A 680 -15.78 6.82 14.23
N SER A 681 -15.88 6.03 15.29
CA SER A 681 -16.71 4.84 15.36
C SER A 681 -17.39 4.72 16.72
N LEU A 682 -18.71 4.58 16.73
CA LEU A 682 -19.50 4.34 17.93
C LEU A 682 -20.02 2.91 17.91
N ARG A 683 -19.58 2.08 18.88
CA ARG A 683 -20.01 0.69 19.02
C ARG A 683 -20.96 0.51 20.20
N THR A 684 -22.11 -0.08 19.93
CA THR A 684 -23.11 -0.44 20.95
C THR A 684 -22.78 -1.79 21.61
N ALA A 685 -23.38 -2.06 22.77
CA ALA A 685 -23.20 -3.32 23.49
C ALA A 685 -23.59 -4.57 22.68
N SER A 686 -24.56 -4.44 21.75
CA SER A 686 -24.95 -5.54 20.85
C SER A 686 -24.01 -5.74 19.66
N GLY A 687 -22.92 -4.97 19.58
CA GLY A 687 -21.92 -5.05 18.51
C GLY A 687 -22.24 -4.22 17.27
N ARG A 688 -23.41 -3.55 17.20
CA ARG A 688 -23.72 -2.61 16.11
C ARG A 688 -22.81 -1.39 16.19
N THR A 689 -22.32 -0.95 15.04
CA THR A 689 -21.33 0.11 14.94
C THR A 689 -21.81 1.19 13.96
N LYS A 690 -21.75 2.46 14.36
CA LYS A 690 -21.89 3.61 13.45
C LYS A 690 -20.50 4.17 13.19
N LYS A 691 -20.01 4.10 11.95
CA LYS A 691 -18.78 4.77 11.53
C LYS A 691 -19.12 6.12 10.90
N THR A 692 -18.41 7.17 11.30
CA THR A 692 -18.52 8.51 10.72
C THR A 692 -17.28 8.78 9.88
N TYR A 693 -17.52 9.30 8.69
CA TYR A 693 -16.49 9.72 7.75
C TYR A 693 -16.70 11.18 7.38
N ARG A 694 -15.63 11.86 7.02
CA ARG A 694 -15.63 13.28 6.67
C ARG A 694 -14.81 13.53 5.40
N ASP A 695 -15.26 14.42 4.53
CA ASP A 695 -14.48 14.86 3.36
C ASP A 695 -13.66 16.14 3.65
N GLY A 696 -12.86 16.59 2.67
CA GLY A 696 -12.06 17.82 2.80
C GLY A 696 -12.87 19.12 2.91
N SER A 697 -14.19 19.05 2.77
CA SER A 697 -15.14 20.15 2.94
C SER A 697 -16.02 19.98 4.20
N ASN A 698 -15.63 19.09 5.12
CA ASN A 698 -16.33 18.78 6.37
C ASN A 698 -17.75 18.22 6.21
N ARG A 699 -18.10 17.66 5.05
CA ARG A 699 -19.36 16.94 4.87
C ARG A 699 -19.22 15.55 5.49
N GLU A 700 -20.25 15.13 6.22
CA GLU A 700 -20.24 13.85 6.92
C GLU A 700 -20.99 12.77 6.13
N ALA A 701 -20.45 11.55 6.20
CA ALA A 701 -21.11 10.32 5.76
C ALA A 701 -21.12 9.30 6.91
N HIS A 702 -22.15 8.46 6.94
CA HIS A 702 -22.32 7.48 7.99
C HIS A 702 -22.52 6.08 7.43
N LEU A 703 -21.77 5.11 7.96
CA LEU A 703 -21.94 3.69 7.65
C LEU A 703 -22.36 2.92 8.91
N TYR A 704 -23.21 1.92 8.73
CA TYR A 704 -23.77 1.13 9.81
C TYR A 704 -23.35 -0.33 9.65
N LEU A 705 -22.69 -0.89 10.67
CA LEU A 705 -22.20 -2.27 10.69
C LEU A 705 -22.87 -3.08 11.82
N PRO A 706 -22.99 -4.42 11.69
CA PRO A 706 -22.52 -5.25 10.58
C PRO A 706 -23.38 -5.09 9.31
N SER A 707 -22.74 -5.15 8.14
CA SER A 707 -23.40 -5.03 6.83
C SER A 707 -23.82 -6.39 6.28
N PRO A 708 -25.04 -6.56 5.72
CA PRO A 708 -25.42 -7.78 5.01
C PRO A 708 -24.62 -7.98 3.71
N LEU A 709 -23.92 -6.94 3.23
CA LEU A 709 -23.06 -6.97 2.04
C LEU A 709 -21.64 -7.47 2.34
N THR A 710 -21.38 -7.95 3.56
CA THR A 710 -20.08 -8.53 3.93
C THR A 710 -19.71 -9.67 2.97
N GLY A 711 -18.53 -9.57 2.34
CA GLY A 711 -18.03 -10.57 1.39
C GLY A 711 -18.35 -10.30 -0.08
N THR A 712 -19.06 -9.21 -0.38
CA THR A 712 -19.30 -8.76 -1.78
C THR A 712 -18.12 -8.01 -2.39
N GLY A 713 -17.14 -7.59 -1.57
CA GLY A 713 -16.03 -6.75 -1.97
C GLY A 713 -16.24 -5.25 -1.74
N ILE A 714 -17.45 -4.82 -1.37
CA ILE A 714 -17.70 -3.42 -1.00
C ILE A 714 -16.82 -3.03 0.20
N PRO A 715 -16.09 -1.90 0.15
CA PRO A 715 -15.25 -1.43 1.25
C PRO A 715 -16.06 -1.12 2.51
N ASP A 716 -15.58 -1.56 3.69
CA ASP A 716 -16.19 -1.30 5.00
C ASP A 716 -15.16 -0.96 6.11
N GLY A 717 -13.88 -0.86 5.74
CA GLY A 717 -12.75 -0.55 6.62
C GLY A 717 -12.58 0.94 6.95
N ASP A 718 -11.47 1.30 7.60
CA ASP A 718 -11.19 2.67 8.06
C ASP A 718 -10.34 3.48 7.04
N HIS A 719 -10.40 3.09 5.78
CA HIS A 719 -9.64 3.70 4.69
C HIS A 719 -10.32 4.95 4.15
N GLN A 720 -9.54 5.81 3.49
CA GLN A 720 -10.13 6.81 2.62
C GLN A 720 -10.87 6.11 1.46
N MET A 721 -12.11 6.52 1.20
CA MET A 721 -12.97 5.91 0.19
C MET A 721 -13.96 6.90 -0.38
N ILE A 722 -14.47 6.63 -1.57
CA ILE A 722 -15.60 7.37 -2.14
C ILE A 722 -16.89 6.77 -1.59
N ILE A 723 -17.79 7.60 -1.08
CA ILE A 723 -19.11 7.18 -0.57
C ILE A 723 -20.20 7.84 -1.42
N CYS A 724 -20.98 7.01 -2.12
CA CYS A 724 -22.05 7.47 -3.01
C CYS A 724 -23.38 7.46 -2.27
N GLY A 725 -23.66 8.50 -1.48
CA GLY A 725 -24.78 8.54 -0.52
C GLY A 725 -26.17 8.26 -1.11
N SER A 726 -26.42 8.65 -2.37
CA SER A 726 -27.72 8.40 -3.02
C SER A 726 -27.77 7.09 -3.82
N ALA A 727 -26.64 6.41 -4.03
CA ALA A 727 -26.57 5.13 -4.74
C ALA A 727 -26.70 3.96 -3.76
N ILE A 728 -27.93 3.70 -3.31
CA ILE A 728 -28.25 2.65 -2.36
C ILE A 728 -28.44 1.32 -3.08
N VAL A 729 -27.73 0.30 -2.60
CA VAL A 729 -27.80 -1.07 -3.14
C VAL A 729 -29.16 -1.69 -2.87
N ALA A 730 -29.73 -2.36 -3.88
CA ALA A 730 -31.05 -2.99 -3.79
C ALA A 730 -31.19 -3.91 -2.56
N ASN A 731 -32.38 -3.88 -1.95
CA ASN A 731 -32.71 -4.64 -0.73
C ASN A 731 -31.85 -4.31 0.50
N THR A 732 -31.20 -3.14 0.52
CA THR A 732 -30.41 -2.66 1.67
C THR A 732 -30.63 -1.18 1.93
N THR A 733 -29.96 -0.66 2.96
CA THR A 733 -29.79 0.79 3.22
C THR A 733 -28.34 1.23 3.01
N GLU A 734 -27.54 0.41 2.33
CA GLU A 734 -26.10 0.59 2.21
C GLU A 734 -25.77 1.36 0.93
N PRO A 735 -25.03 2.49 1.02
CA PRO A 735 -24.55 3.18 -0.17
C PRO A 735 -23.42 2.40 -0.84
N LEU A 736 -23.29 2.56 -2.16
CA LEU A 736 -22.09 2.15 -2.88
C LEU A 736 -20.86 2.90 -2.37
N ARG A 737 -19.74 2.19 -2.31
CA ARG A 737 -18.46 2.68 -1.81
C ARG A 737 -17.34 2.16 -2.68
N PHE A 738 -16.27 2.96 -2.82
CA PHE A 738 -15.13 2.60 -3.66
C PHE A 738 -13.81 2.98 -3.00
N LEU A 739 -12.82 2.09 -3.04
CA LEU A 739 -11.44 2.46 -2.76
C LEU A 739 -10.91 3.32 -3.90
N VAL A 740 -10.04 4.27 -3.58
CA VAL A 740 -9.38 5.12 -4.58
C VAL A 740 -8.08 4.46 -5.01
N GLU A 741 -7.92 4.23 -6.30
CA GLU A 741 -6.68 3.87 -6.96
C GLU A 741 -6.19 5.07 -7.78
N GLU A 742 -5.02 5.56 -7.41
CA GLU A 742 -4.41 6.73 -8.04
C GLU A 742 -3.74 6.33 -9.36
N ASP A 743 -3.77 7.21 -10.35
CA ASP A 743 -3.15 6.95 -11.66
C ASP A 743 -1.65 7.30 -11.63
N THR A 744 -0.89 6.64 -10.75
CA THR A 744 0.56 6.81 -10.61
C THR A 744 1.34 5.71 -11.32
N VAL A 745 2.63 5.94 -11.58
CA VAL A 745 3.55 4.93 -12.14
C VAL A 745 3.56 3.66 -11.27
N PHE A 746 3.42 3.81 -9.94
CA PHE A 746 3.31 2.69 -9.02
C PHE A 746 2.04 1.87 -9.23
N ALA A 747 0.88 2.52 -9.30
CA ALA A 747 -0.38 1.84 -9.56
C ALA A 747 -0.39 1.18 -10.95
N ASP A 748 0.13 1.86 -11.97
CA ASP A 748 0.32 1.32 -13.32
C ASP A 748 1.19 0.06 -13.31
N TYR A 749 2.29 0.05 -12.56
CA TYR A 749 3.17 -1.10 -12.43
C TYR A 749 2.42 -2.32 -11.89
N TRP A 750 1.60 -2.14 -10.85
CA TRP A 750 0.82 -3.21 -10.21
C TRP A 750 -0.53 -3.51 -10.88
N ARG A 751 -0.91 -2.76 -11.91
CA ARG A 751 -2.20 -2.92 -12.59
C ARG A 751 -2.33 -4.31 -13.22
N GLY A 752 -3.45 -4.98 -12.95
CA GLY A 752 -3.76 -6.29 -13.52
C GLY A 752 -2.82 -7.41 -13.06
N TYR A 753 -2.02 -7.20 -12.01
CA TYR A 753 -1.17 -8.24 -11.44
C TYR A 753 -2.00 -9.41 -10.88
N ARG A 754 -3.23 -9.14 -10.44
CA ARG A 754 -4.16 -10.14 -9.88
C ARG A 754 -5.02 -10.87 -10.92
N ASP A 755 -5.14 -10.35 -12.15
CA ASP A 755 -6.01 -10.89 -13.23
C ASP A 755 -5.44 -12.16 -13.90
N ARG A 756 -4.17 -12.49 -13.63
CA ARG A 756 -3.39 -13.38 -14.50
C ARG A 756 -3.56 -14.88 -14.23
N ASP A 757 -4.33 -15.27 -13.22
CA ASP A 757 -4.64 -16.68 -12.94
C ASP A 757 -6.00 -17.16 -13.48
N THR A 758 -6.86 -16.25 -13.95
CA THR A 758 -8.21 -16.61 -14.43
C THR A 758 -8.40 -16.42 -15.94
N SER A 759 -7.42 -15.86 -16.64
CA SER A 759 -7.45 -15.76 -18.10
C SER A 759 -7.04 -17.08 -18.76
N GLY A 760 -7.94 -18.06 -18.71
CA GLY A 760 -8.12 -18.96 -19.85
C GLY A 760 -8.36 -18.13 -21.12
N PRO A 761 -8.00 -18.64 -22.31
CA PRO A 761 -8.02 -17.83 -23.53
C PRO A 761 -9.39 -17.19 -23.71
N ALA A 762 -9.40 -15.88 -23.89
CA ALA A 762 -10.56 -15.11 -24.29
C ALA A 762 -11.29 -15.91 -25.38
N ALA A 763 -12.53 -16.30 -25.11
CA ALA A 763 -13.40 -16.89 -26.10
C ALA A 763 -13.57 -15.84 -27.20
N HIS A 764 -12.72 -15.93 -28.23
CA HIS A 764 -12.98 -15.31 -29.50
C HIS A 764 -14.33 -15.82 -29.94
N SER A 765 -15.26 -14.87 -30.09
CA SER A 765 -16.43 -14.99 -30.92
C SER A 765 -16.04 -15.64 -32.25
N THR A 766 -16.25 -16.94 -32.36
CA THR A 766 -16.28 -17.64 -33.63
C THR A 766 -17.73 -17.98 -33.87
N GLY A 767 -18.31 -17.24 -34.81
CA GLY A 767 -19.67 -17.48 -35.27
C GLY A 767 -19.80 -18.88 -35.89
N ALA A 768 -20.99 -19.43 -35.73
CA ALA A 768 -21.67 -20.34 -36.64
C ALA A 768 -20.82 -21.42 -37.35
N ARG A 769 -20.97 -22.67 -36.90
CA ARG A 769 -21.77 -23.68 -37.61
C ARG A 769 -22.07 -24.88 -36.74
#